data_AF-A0A3A0GBC1-F1
#
_entry.id   AF-A0A3A0GBC1-F1
#
_cell.length_a   1.000
_cell.length_b   1.000
_cell.length_c   1.000
_cell.angle_alpha   90.00
_cell.angle_beta   90.00
_cell.angle_gamma   90.00
#
_symmetry.space_group_name_H-M   'P 1'
#
loop_
_entity.id
_entity.type
_entity.pdbx_description
1 polymer ?
#
loop_
_entity_poly.entity_id
_entity_poly.type
_entity_poly.pdbx_seq_one_letter_code
_entity_poly.pdbx_strand_id
1 'polypeptide(L)'
;MDPWYKVATPRREVREGRSFNPDEFAIALEQVVNGTAPDDYRDPAQFFARTCLTRALREHAGMVLRRLAGQTENTAPVLTLITQFGGGKTHTLTTLYHLASAGDAVAGLDGVADLLRQAGMTSIPTAKVAVFVGNAWDPRPGRETPWIDIARQLAGDSGVAALGMDAKTTAPGTDAIARVFDAAGAPVLLLFDEVLNYLNRHRGGADAFHAFIQNLTVATTGTTRGACVISLPRSQVEMTEWDQEWQDRIAKVVRRVAKDLIVNDETEIGDVVRRRLFQDIGTERIRRNVARAFADWCFERRAQLPPEWTAVDSAMTEVRAREFLQGRFEACYPFHPATLSVFQRKWQALPQYQQTRGTLAMLAQWIAIAAKDAFVKARTEPLITLGSAPLGESSFRSVVLGQLGESRLIAAIDADIAGDQAHCRALDADTKGPLRDIHRRVGTAILFESSGGQTDKVAHLPELRFALGEPDLDTTSIDTAALTLEDRSYFIRKAGSDGFRIGYQPTMKKVVSDRRASLDDESEVKPAIRKLIEEEFRRGASLPIVAFPLDGSEIPDAPKLTLIVASPDVEWSGHPVLRQQISEWTRQRGKSPRLHPGALVWCVKKTGRDLRDKVELWLAWQRVAREVADGTLGGEFDRGDRAELQSKVRDAELAAKDEVWGDYRYAILADAQTPDGLKVIDLGAGHSSSGQTLCGRILAALRSEALLNDSVGSGYLDRNWPPALRDAGAWPLASLRQSFLNGSLTRLVDPDSTLRHKIVEFVAKGDFGLASGRLGDGGYNRVWFEEIVPSDEVTFEHGVYLLQPSTARSLKRSLAIPDVVTTKRPDPVTPMPPEPDPGLTTVPSHPATPKTLRMSGSVPAELWNRLGTRIIPKLRSGANLSIHVDISSTIGADSAEIVERELQQALQELGLKQQGHCWERRHLAGLRRPMPPGRRRSQGGLFLDATIR
;
A
#
# COMPACT_ATOMS: atom_id res chain seq x y z
N MET A 1 -5.50 4.24 39.26
CA MET A 1 -4.57 3.37 40.01
C MET A 1 -3.18 4.00 39.99
N ASP A 2 -2.34 3.74 40.97
CA ASP A 2 -0.96 4.25 40.94
C ASP A 2 -0.14 3.56 39.85
N PRO A 3 0.72 4.29 39.12
CA PRO A 3 1.62 3.69 38.14
C PRO A 3 2.64 2.74 38.78
N TRP A 4 3.03 1.69 38.05
CA TRP A 4 3.95 0.67 38.58
C TRP A 4 5.27 1.26 39.09
N TYR A 5 5.82 2.27 38.41
CA TYR A 5 7.11 2.88 38.76
C TYR A 5 7.07 3.72 40.05
N LYS A 6 5.88 4.07 40.56
CA LYS A 6 5.72 4.72 41.88
C LYS A 6 5.63 3.72 43.02
N VAL A 7 5.33 2.45 42.71
CA VAL A 7 5.03 1.39 43.69
C VAL A 7 6.18 0.38 43.74
N ALA A 8 6.66 -0.06 42.59
CA ALA A 8 7.74 -1.02 42.47
C ALA A 8 9.08 -0.32 42.25
N THR A 9 10.07 -0.72 43.05
CA THR A 9 11.44 -0.20 43.00
C THR A 9 12.32 -1.25 42.30
N PRO A 10 12.78 -0.98 41.05
CA PRO A 10 13.74 -1.85 40.40
C PRO A 10 15.05 -1.86 41.20
N ARG A 11 15.78 -2.99 41.13
CA ARG A 11 17.09 -3.09 41.81
C ARG A 11 18.07 -2.04 41.32
N ARG A 12 19.06 -1.74 42.16
CA ARG A 12 20.04 -0.68 41.90
C ARG A 12 20.77 -0.90 40.57
N GLU A 13 21.23 -2.12 40.33
CA GLU A 13 21.92 -2.55 39.12
C GLU A 13 21.09 -2.41 37.84
N VAL A 14 19.77 -2.64 37.93
CA VAL A 14 18.82 -2.43 36.83
C VAL A 14 18.64 -0.92 36.59
N ARG A 15 18.46 -0.13 37.64
CA ARG A 15 18.29 1.33 37.56
C ARG A 15 19.53 2.05 37.02
N GLU A 16 20.72 1.59 37.40
CA GLU A 16 22.01 2.15 36.95
C GLU A 16 22.41 1.64 35.55
N GLY A 17 21.64 0.72 34.97
CA GLY A 17 21.90 0.15 33.65
C GLY A 17 23.18 -0.67 33.57
N ARG A 18 23.60 -1.26 34.69
CA ARG A 18 24.81 -2.08 34.78
C ARG A 18 24.56 -3.52 34.35
N SER A 19 23.38 -4.09 34.62
CA SER A 19 23.04 -5.49 34.30
C SER A 19 22.26 -5.71 33.00
N PHE A 20 22.74 -5.14 31.90
CA PHE A 20 22.20 -5.45 30.57
C PHE A 20 22.96 -6.56 29.84
N ASN A 21 24.07 -7.05 30.41
CA ASN A 21 24.78 -8.21 29.88
C ASN A 21 24.13 -9.52 30.39
N PRO A 22 23.65 -10.42 29.50
CA PRO A 22 23.18 -11.75 29.87
C PRO A 22 24.14 -12.54 30.77
N ASP A 23 25.46 -12.33 30.63
CA ASP A 23 26.49 -13.02 31.40
C ASP A 23 26.49 -12.65 32.89
N GLU A 24 26.03 -11.46 33.27
CA GLU A 24 25.91 -11.08 34.68
C GLU A 24 24.82 -11.88 35.42
N PHE A 25 23.87 -12.45 34.68
CA PHE A 25 22.87 -13.36 35.20
C PHE A 25 23.34 -14.83 35.22
N ALA A 26 24.56 -15.10 34.75
CA ALA A 26 25.16 -16.43 34.81
C ALA A 26 25.76 -16.71 36.19
N ILE A 27 25.41 -17.85 36.77
CA ILE A 27 26.07 -18.37 37.96
C ILE A 27 27.21 -19.26 37.50
N ALA A 28 28.38 -19.06 38.09
CA ALA A 28 29.55 -19.91 37.91
C ALA A 28 29.80 -20.67 39.22
N LEU A 29 29.45 -21.96 39.26
CA LEU A 29 29.52 -22.76 40.48
C LEU A 29 30.95 -22.83 41.03
N GLU A 30 31.95 -22.89 40.16
CA GLU A 30 33.36 -22.87 40.53
C GLU A 30 33.76 -21.57 41.22
N GLN A 31 33.19 -20.43 40.82
CA GLN A 31 33.46 -19.15 41.46
C GLN A 31 32.83 -19.08 42.85
N VAL A 32 31.63 -19.65 43.01
CA VAL A 32 30.94 -19.75 44.31
C VAL A 32 31.76 -20.60 45.27
N VAL A 33 32.19 -21.78 44.84
CA VAL A 33 32.99 -22.72 45.63
C VAL A 33 34.35 -22.12 46.02
N ASN A 34 34.99 -21.38 45.11
CA ASN A 34 36.28 -20.73 45.36
C ASN A 34 36.18 -19.39 46.10
N GLY A 35 34.97 -18.93 46.45
CA GLY A 35 34.74 -17.65 47.14
C GLY A 35 35.04 -16.40 46.31
N THR A 36 35.15 -16.54 44.98
CA THR A 36 35.45 -15.47 44.02
C THR A 36 34.21 -14.94 43.29
N ALA A 37 33.05 -15.60 43.46
CA ALA A 37 31.79 -15.12 42.92
C ALA A 37 31.35 -13.79 43.60
N PRO A 38 30.54 -12.97 42.90
CA PRO A 38 29.84 -11.85 43.49
C PRO A 38 29.06 -12.21 44.76
N ASP A 39 28.91 -11.25 45.68
CA ASP A 39 28.29 -11.47 47.00
C ASP A 39 26.89 -12.05 46.92
N ASP A 40 26.14 -11.70 45.88
CA ASP A 40 24.77 -12.18 45.69
C ASP A 40 24.66 -13.66 45.30
N TYR A 41 25.76 -14.27 44.86
CA TYR A 41 25.86 -15.71 44.64
C TYR A 41 26.65 -16.42 45.74
N ARG A 42 27.62 -15.74 46.35
CA ARG A 42 28.51 -16.28 47.39
C ARG A 42 27.85 -16.33 48.78
N ASP A 43 27.10 -15.30 49.16
CA ASP A 43 26.41 -15.22 50.45
C ASP A 43 25.07 -15.98 50.37
N PRO A 44 24.84 -17.03 51.18
CA PRO A 44 23.59 -17.78 51.17
C PRO A 44 22.36 -16.90 51.43
N ALA A 45 22.44 -15.91 52.32
CA ALA A 45 21.31 -15.04 52.64
C ALA A 45 20.87 -14.21 51.43
N GLN A 46 21.83 -13.62 50.71
CA GLN A 46 21.55 -12.86 49.50
C GLN A 46 21.12 -13.76 48.34
N PHE A 47 21.73 -14.94 48.21
CA PHE A 47 21.39 -15.92 47.20
C PHE A 47 19.93 -16.38 47.33
N PHE A 48 19.50 -16.83 48.52
CA PHE A 48 18.13 -17.31 48.74
C PHE A 48 17.09 -16.19 48.62
N ALA A 49 17.42 -14.97 49.05
CA ALA A 49 16.53 -13.81 48.87
C ALA A 49 16.27 -13.46 47.38
N ARG A 50 17.22 -13.79 46.48
CA ARG A 50 17.11 -13.56 45.02
C ARG A 50 16.63 -14.79 44.26
N THR A 51 16.67 -15.96 44.89
CA THR A 51 16.33 -17.25 44.26
C THR A 51 14.84 -17.48 44.36
N CYS A 52 14.19 -17.72 43.23
CA CYS A 52 12.86 -18.32 43.25
C CYS A 52 13.03 -19.83 43.44
N LEU A 53 12.68 -20.34 44.61
CA LEU A 53 12.60 -21.78 44.84
C LEU A 53 11.37 -22.33 44.12
N THR A 54 11.52 -22.62 42.83
CA THR A 54 10.49 -23.24 42.01
C THR A 54 10.04 -24.57 42.59
N ARG A 55 8.84 -25.03 42.25
CA ARG A 55 8.34 -26.36 42.61
C ARG A 55 9.36 -27.43 42.23
N ALA A 56 9.87 -27.36 40.99
CA ALA A 56 10.89 -28.30 40.53
C ALA A 56 12.16 -28.23 41.39
N LEU A 57 12.70 -27.03 41.65
CA LEU A 57 13.88 -26.87 42.52
C LEU A 57 13.62 -27.40 43.94
N ARG A 58 12.41 -27.17 44.49
CA ARG A 58 12.05 -27.67 45.81
C ARG A 58 11.94 -29.19 45.85
N GLU A 59 11.31 -29.80 44.85
CA GLU A 59 11.23 -31.25 44.72
C GLU A 59 12.64 -31.85 44.58
N HIS A 60 13.52 -31.25 43.78
CA HIS A 60 14.89 -31.72 43.55
C HIS A 60 15.74 -31.61 44.82
N ALA A 61 15.75 -30.43 45.44
CA ALA A 61 16.48 -30.20 46.68
C ALA A 61 15.96 -31.09 47.80
N GLY A 62 14.63 -31.26 47.93
CA GLY A 62 14.02 -32.15 48.90
C GLY A 62 14.45 -33.61 48.71
N MET A 63 14.54 -34.12 47.48
CA MET A 63 15.05 -35.48 47.22
C MET A 63 16.50 -35.65 47.66
N VAL A 64 17.36 -34.67 47.38
CA VAL A 64 18.78 -34.71 47.80
C VAL A 64 18.89 -34.63 49.32
N LEU A 65 18.20 -33.70 49.96
CA LEU A 65 18.28 -33.52 51.41
C LEU A 65 17.78 -34.76 52.16
N ARG A 66 16.68 -35.39 51.71
CA ARG A 66 16.19 -36.65 52.28
C ARG A 66 17.22 -37.77 52.14
N ARG A 67 17.87 -37.87 50.99
CA ARG A 67 18.92 -38.86 50.76
C ARG A 67 20.12 -38.63 51.69
N LEU A 68 20.56 -37.39 51.87
CA LEU A 68 21.65 -37.04 52.79
C LEU A 68 21.28 -37.33 54.27
N ALA A 69 19.99 -37.24 54.61
CA ALA A 69 19.46 -37.61 55.91
C ALA A 69 19.35 -39.14 56.13
N GLY A 70 19.65 -39.96 55.12
CA GLY A 70 19.52 -41.42 55.19
C GLY A 70 18.12 -41.94 54.86
N GLN A 71 17.20 -41.07 54.43
CA GLN A 71 15.85 -41.46 54.00
C GLN A 71 15.91 -41.93 52.55
N THR A 72 15.52 -43.18 52.29
CA THR A 72 15.61 -43.78 50.96
C THR A 72 14.28 -43.80 50.21
N GLU A 73 13.15 -43.62 50.90
CA GLU A 73 11.81 -43.59 50.31
C GLU A 73 11.61 -42.36 49.40
N ASN A 74 11.11 -42.57 48.17
CA ASN A 74 10.87 -41.49 47.20
C ASN A 74 12.08 -40.56 46.94
N THR A 75 13.30 -41.11 47.04
CA THR A 75 14.57 -40.42 46.74
C THR A 75 15.29 -41.11 45.58
N ALA A 76 16.26 -40.41 44.98
CA ALA A 76 17.19 -41.00 44.03
C ALA A 76 18.64 -40.73 44.48
N PRO A 77 19.52 -41.75 44.51
CA PRO A 77 20.94 -41.55 44.84
C PRO A 77 21.68 -40.77 43.75
N VAL A 78 21.22 -40.88 42.50
CA VAL A 78 21.78 -40.16 41.36
C VAL A 78 20.66 -39.39 40.68
N LEU A 79 20.89 -38.12 40.40
CA LEU A 79 19.94 -37.21 39.77
C LEU A 79 20.60 -36.58 38.55
N THR A 80 19.87 -36.54 37.43
CA THR A 80 20.32 -35.84 36.23
C THR A 80 19.54 -34.55 36.09
N LEU A 81 20.23 -33.42 35.98
CA LEU A 81 19.61 -32.15 35.64
C LEU A 81 19.62 -31.98 34.13
N ILE A 82 18.46 -32.24 33.52
CA ILE A 82 18.21 -32.01 32.09
C ILE A 82 17.24 -30.84 31.99
N THR A 83 17.74 -29.61 31.98
CA THR A 83 16.87 -28.43 31.86
C THR A 83 16.53 -28.16 30.40
N GLN A 84 15.25 -27.90 30.12
CA GLN A 84 14.79 -27.31 28.85
C GLN A 84 15.21 -25.84 28.77
N PHE A 85 15.19 -25.17 29.92
CA PHE A 85 15.50 -23.75 30.07
C PHE A 85 16.99 -23.58 30.38
N GLY A 86 17.69 -22.79 29.57
CA GLY A 86 19.04 -22.33 29.90
C GLY A 86 19.03 -21.56 31.22
N GLY A 87 19.91 -21.91 32.16
CA GLY A 87 20.09 -21.18 33.43
C GLY A 87 19.61 -21.86 34.73
N GLY A 88 18.95 -23.02 34.67
CA GLY A 88 18.47 -23.70 35.89
C GLY A 88 19.42 -24.71 36.55
N LYS A 89 20.40 -25.26 35.80
CA LYS A 89 21.27 -26.37 36.25
C LYS A 89 22.27 -25.91 37.31
N THR A 90 23.16 -25.00 36.93
CA THR A 90 24.15 -24.41 37.83
C THR A 90 23.49 -23.73 39.03
N HIS A 91 22.30 -23.13 38.85
CA HIS A 91 21.53 -22.55 39.95
C HIS A 91 21.02 -23.60 40.95
N THR A 92 20.53 -24.74 40.46
CA THR A 92 20.14 -25.89 41.30
C THR A 92 21.35 -26.46 42.05
N LEU A 93 22.48 -26.65 41.35
CA LEU A 93 23.72 -27.12 41.97
C LEU A 93 24.21 -26.15 43.06
N THR A 94 24.16 -24.84 42.80
CA THR A 94 24.54 -23.81 43.78
C THR A 94 23.59 -23.79 44.98
N THR A 95 22.29 -24.01 44.76
CA THR A 95 21.30 -24.16 45.84
C THR A 95 21.63 -25.34 46.74
N LEU A 96 21.93 -26.50 46.15
CA LEU A 96 22.34 -27.69 46.88
C LEU A 96 23.67 -27.50 47.62
N TYR A 97 24.64 -26.82 47.00
CA TYR A 97 25.91 -26.46 47.62
C TYR A 97 25.71 -25.63 48.88
N HIS A 98 24.90 -24.57 48.82
CA HIS A 98 24.62 -23.71 49.97
C HIS A 98 23.87 -24.45 51.08
N LEU A 99 22.85 -25.25 50.74
CA LEU A 99 22.11 -26.05 51.72
C LEU A 99 23.04 -27.05 52.43
N ALA A 100 23.81 -27.84 51.67
CA ALA A 100 24.64 -28.89 52.22
C ALA A 100 25.87 -28.37 52.99
N SER A 101 26.43 -27.24 52.57
CA SER A 101 27.63 -26.65 53.19
C SER A 101 27.30 -25.82 54.43
N ALA A 102 26.17 -25.09 54.43
CA ALA A 102 25.78 -24.24 55.55
C ALA A 102 24.86 -24.95 56.57
N GLY A 103 24.20 -26.05 56.18
CA GLY A 103 23.34 -26.83 57.07
C GLY A 103 22.20 -26.00 57.67
N ASP A 104 21.90 -26.20 58.95
CA ASP A 104 20.80 -25.51 59.64
C ASP A 104 20.97 -23.99 59.75
N ALA A 105 22.17 -23.45 59.49
CA ALA A 105 22.38 -21.99 59.50
C ALA A 105 21.52 -21.27 58.45
N VAL A 106 21.12 -21.95 57.38
CA VAL A 106 20.27 -21.39 56.31
C VAL A 106 18.79 -21.81 56.42
N ALA A 107 18.41 -22.63 57.41
CA ALA A 107 17.05 -23.16 57.53
C ALA A 107 15.99 -22.08 57.72
N GLY A 108 16.35 -20.95 58.36
CA GLY A 108 15.46 -19.81 58.59
C GLY A 108 15.39 -18.79 57.45
N LEU A 109 16.16 -18.97 56.37
CA LEU A 109 16.17 -18.04 55.24
C LEU A 109 14.89 -18.17 54.40
N ASP A 110 14.54 -17.08 53.70
CA ASP A 110 13.33 -17.00 52.89
C ASP A 110 13.24 -18.15 51.88
N GLY A 111 12.08 -18.80 51.81
CA GLY A 111 11.81 -19.97 50.99
C GLY A 111 12.41 -21.30 51.47
N VAL A 112 13.50 -21.30 52.25
CA VAL A 112 14.15 -22.55 52.73
C VAL A 112 13.27 -23.26 53.76
N ALA A 113 12.62 -22.51 54.66
CA ALA A 113 11.70 -23.10 55.63
C ALA A 113 10.51 -23.81 54.95
N ASP A 114 9.97 -23.24 53.86
CA ASP A 114 8.91 -23.86 53.08
C ASP A 114 9.39 -25.10 52.31
N LEU A 115 10.62 -25.05 51.77
CA LEU A 115 11.29 -26.20 51.17
C LEU A 115 11.37 -27.37 52.16
N LEU A 116 11.84 -27.12 53.38
CA LEU A 116 11.96 -28.16 54.41
C LEU A 116 10.61 -28.74 54.79
N ARG A 117 9.59 -27.89 54.97
CA ARG A 117 8.22 -28.32 55.27
C ARG A 117 7.67 -29.22 54.17
N GLN A 118 7.86 -28.86 52.90
CA GLN A 118 7.43 -29.68 51.74
C GLN A 118 8.22 -30.97 51.61
N ALA A 119 9.52 -30.94 51.92
CA ALA A 119 10.37 -32.14 51.92
C ALA A 119 10.11 -33.07 53.11
N GLY A 120 9.31 -32.65 54.10
CA GLY A 120 9.08 -33.41 55.33
C GLY A 120 10.30 -33.45 56.24
N MET A 121 11.13 -32.41 56.20
CA MET A 121 12.39 -32.33 56.93
C MET A 121 12.35 -31.30 58.05
N THR A 122 12.98 -31.63 59.18
CA THR A 122 13.08 -30.76 60.36
C THR A 122 14.44 -30.06 60.47
N SER A 123 15.46 -30.56 59.78
CA SER A 123 16.83 -30.04 59.74
C SER A 123 17.45 -30.28 58.38
N ILE A 124 18.50 -29.53 58.05
CA ILE A 124 19.32 -29.68 56.84
C ILE A 124 20.57 -30.49 57.21
N PRO A 125 20.77 -31.70 56.66
CA PRO A 125 21.96 -32.49 56.93
C PRO A 125 23.23 -31.78 56.45
N THR A 126 24.19 -31.57 57.35
CA THR A 126 25.54 -31.12 56.97
C THR A 126 26.26 -32.25 56.24
N ALA A 127 26.71 -31.99 55.02
CA ALA A 127 27.36 -32.99 54.16
C ALA A 127 28.74 -32.52 53.70
N LYS A 128 29.62 -33.47 53.38
CA LYS A 128 30.84 -33.20 52.62
C LYS A 128 30.48 -33.08 51.16
N VAL A 129 30.75 -31.91 50.57
CA VAL A 129 30.39 -31.60 49.20
C VAL A 129 31.64 -31.62 48.34
N ALA A 130 31.63 -32.40 47.26
CA ALA A 130 32.63 -32.31 46.20
C ALA A 130 31.99 -31.82 44.90
N VAL A 131 32.68 -30.89 44.24
CA VAL A 131 32.23 -30.18 43.06
C VAL A 131 33.21 -30.40 41.92
N PHE A 132 32.67 -30.75 40.75
CA PHE A 132 33.41 -30.87 39.51
C PHE A 132 32.72 -30.01 38.45
N VAL A 133 33.45 -29.05 37.87
CA VAL A 133 32.93 -28.15 36.81
C VAL A 133 33.75 -28.35 35.55
N GLY A 134 33.17 -29.00 34.54
CA GLY A 134 33.92 -29.45 33.37
C GLY A 134 34.53 -28.34 32.52
N ASN A 135 33.93 -27.14 32.52
CA ASN A 135 34.47 -25.96 31.83
C ASN A 135 35.73 -25.38 32.48
N ALA A 136 35.84 -25.49 33.80
CA ALA A 136 36.88 -24.83 34.59
C ALA A 136 37.97 -25.81 35.07
N TRP A 137 37.75 -27.11 34.90
CA TRP A 137 38.64 -28.14 35.42
C TRP A 137 39.78 -28.46 34.43
N ASP A 138 41.02 -28.41 34.94
CA ASP A 138 42.22 -28.86 34.23
C ASP A 138 43.10 -29.69 35.19
N PRO A 139 43.81 -30.72 34.66
CA PRO A 139 44.69 -31.55 35.46
C PRO A 139 45.90 -30.75 35.94
N ARG A 140 46.20 -30.83 37.24
CA ARG A 140 47.35 -30.18 37.89
C ARG A 140 47.91 -31.06 39.01
N PRO A 141 49.15 -30.85 39.50
CA PRO A 141 49.68 -31.61 40.62
C PRO A 141 48.73 -31.62 41.82
N GLY A 142 48.41 -32.80 42.35
CA GLY A 142 47.45 -33.00 43.45
C GLY A 142 45.99 -33.09 43.02
N ARG A 143 45.69 -32.91 41.73
CA ARG A 143 44.38 -33.03 41.07
C ARG A 143 44.53 -33.59 39.65
N GLU A 144 45.40 -34.59 39.49
CA GLU A 144 45.80 -35.12 38.17
C GLU A 144 44.62 -35.72 37.39
N THR A 145 43.63 -36.26 38.10
CA THR A 145 42.42 -36.84 37.52
C THR A 145 41.17 -36.34 38.27
N PRO A 146 39.99 -36.32 37.63
CA PRO A 146 38.76 -35.85 38.27
C PRO A 146 38.42 -36.58 39.57
N TRP A 147 38.70 -37.87 39.65
CA TRP A 147 38.43 -38.67 40.84
C TRP A 147 39.44 -38.41 41.98
N ILE A 148 40.71 -38.10 41.68
CA ILE A 148 41.67 -37.64 42.70
C ILE A 148 41.20 -36.33 43.31
N ASP A 149 40.76 -35.38 42.48
CA ASP A 149 40.26 -34.09 42.93
C ASP A 149 39.02 -34.26 43.84
N ILE A 150 38.03 -35.04 43.41
CA ILE A 150 36.83 -35.33 44.20
C ILE A 150 37.19 -35.99 45.54
N ALA A 151 38.07 -36.99 45.54
CA ALA A 151 38.46 -37.67 46.77
C ALA A 151 39.16 -36.72 47.75
N ARG A 152 39.97 -35.79 47.24
CA ARG A 152 40.62 -34.75 48.03
C ARG A 152 39.61 -33.74 48.59
N GLN A 153 38.60 -33.34 47.82
CA GLN A 153 37.54 -32.45 48.30
C GLN A 153 36.70 -33.09 49.42
N LEU A 154 36.44 -34.39 49.35
CA LEU A 154 35.64 -35.09 50.37
C LEU A 154 36.41 -35.38 51.66
N ALA A 155 37.65 -35.86 51.56
CA ALA A 155 38.40 -36.39 52.69
C ALA A 155 39.89 -35.99 52.73
N GLY A 156 40.35 -35.10 51.86
CA GLY A 156 41.77 -34.71 51.80
C GLY A 156 42.67 -35.86 51.36
N ASP A 157 43.87 -35.97 51.96
CA ASP A 157 44.85 -37.00 51.57
C ASP A 157 44.39 -38.43 51.90
N SER A 158 43.54 -38.64 52.90
CA SER A 158 42.99 -39.97 53.21
C SER A 158 42.04 -40.46 52.11
N GLY A 159 41.27 -39.56 51.50
CA GLY A 159 40.45 -39.86 50.33
C GLY A 159 41.31 -40.24 49.13
N VAL A 160 42.38 -39.49 48.87
CA VAL A 160 43.30 -39.80 47.76
C VAL A 160 43.96 -41.17 47.96
N ALA A 161 44.37 -41.50 49.19
CA ALA A 161 44.93 -42.81 49.50
C ALA A 161 43.92 -43.96 49.28
N ALA A 162 42.63 -43.74 49.55
CA ALA A 162 41.58 -44.75 49.40
C ALA A 162 41.33 -45.19 47.93
N LEU A 163 41.69 -44.35 46.96
CA LEU A 163 41.57 -44.63 45.53
C LEU A 163 42.57 -45.70 45.03
N GLY A 164 43.71 -45.86 45.71
CA GLY A 164 44.79 -46.78 45.31
C GLY A 164 45.90 -46.13 44.48
N MET A 165 47.00 -46.87 44.26
CA MET A 165 48.23 -46.34 43.67
C MET A 165 48.10 -45.96 42.18
N ASP A 166 47.22 -46.65 41.44
CA ASP A 166 47.03 -46.44 39.99
C ASP A 166 46.04 -45.31 39.65
N ALA A 167 45.56 -44.57 40.66
CA ALA A 167 44.55 -43.52 40.49
C ALA A 167 45.02 -42.37 39.57
N LYS A 168 46.32 -42.24 39.28
CA LYS A 168 46.82 -41.22 38.35
C LYS A 168 46.53 -41.54 36.88
N THR A 169 46.31 -42.81 36.55
CA THR A 169 46.19 -43.28 35.15
C THR A 169 44.91 -44.05 34.90
N THR A 170 44.33 -44.68 35.93
CA THR A 170 43.21 -45.60 35.79
C THR A 170 42.02 -45.13 36.63
N ALA A 171 40.82 -45.16 36.03
CA ALA A 171 39.58 -44.83 36.73
C ALA A 171 39.34 -45.81 37.89
N PRO A 172 38.96 -45.33 39.09
CA PRO A 172 38.77 -46.17 40.26
C PRO A 172 37.54 -47.06 40.09
N GLY A 173 37.60 -48.28 40.60
CA GLY A 173 36.45 -49.17 40.70
C GLY A 173 35.45 -48.73 41.77
N THR A 174 34.25 -49.29 41.75
CA THR A 174 33.14 -49.00 42.69
C THR A 174 33.57 -49.10 44.17
N ASP A 175 34.34 -50.14 44.52
CA ASP A 175 34.81 -50.39 45.89
C ASP A 175 35.81 -49.31 46.37
N ALA A 176 36.69 -48.83 45.49
CA ALA A 176 37.59 -47.73 45.82
C ALA A 176 36.83 -46.42 46.05
N ILE A 177 35.79 -46.14 45.25
CA ILE A 177 34.92 -44.98 45.44
C ILE A 177 34.13 -45.09 46.75
N ALA A 178 33.63 -46.28 47.10
CA ALA A 178 32.94 -46.52 48.37
C ALA A 178 33.87 -46.22 49.58
N ARG A 179 35.13 -46.67 49.54
CA ARG A 179 36.11 -46.32 50.58
C ARG A 179 36.36 -44.82 50.70
N VAL A 180 36.32 -44.07 49.59
CA VAL A 180 36.43 -42.61 49.61
C VAL A 180 35.22 -41.99 50.33
N PHE A 181 34.00 -42.51 50.08
CA PHE A 181 32.81 -42.04 50.77
C PHE A 181 32.86 -42.34 52.27
N ASP A 182 33.34 -43.51 52.67
CA ASP A 182 33.53 -43.87 54.08
C ASP A 182 34.57 -42.97 54.75
N ALA A 183 35.68 -42.67 54.05
CA ALA A 183 36.73 -41.79 54.53
C ALA A 183 36.25 -40.33 54.77
N ALA A 184 35.16 -39.90 54.13
CA ALA A 184 34.57 -38.58 54.35
C ALA A 184 33.95 -38.42 55.74
N GLY A 185 33.55 -39.53 56.39
CA GLY A 185 33.01 -39.54 57.76
C GLY A 185 31.67 -38.82 57.96
N ALA A 186 30.98 -38.47 56.87
CA ALA A 186 29.75 -37.69 56.86
C ALA A 186 28.91 -38.00 55.60
N PRO A 187 27.64 -37.56 55.49
CA PRO A 187 26.91 -37.63 54.23
C PRO A 187 27.70 -37.00 53.09
N VAL A 188 27.61 -37.58 51.89
CA VAL A 188 28.38 -37.15 50.72
C VAL A 188 27.44 -36.57 49.67
N LEU A 189 27.72 -35.35 49.22
CA LEU A 189 27.07 -34.72 48.09
C LEU A 189 28.09 -34.50 46.96
N LEU A 190 27.77 -35.01 45.78
CA LEU A 190 28.57 -34.84 44.58
C LEU A 190 27.83 -33.96 43.58
N LEU A 191 28.46 -32.87 43.14
CA LEU A 191 27.89 -31.91 42.20
C LEU A 191 28.75 -31.85 40.94
N PHE A 192 28.21 -32.29 39.81
CA PHE A 192 28.89 -32.29 38.52
C PHE A 192 28.21 -31.30 37.57
N ASP A 193 28.91 -30.22 37.23
CA ASP A 193 28.47 -29.23 36.26
C ASP A 193 29.21 -29.38 34.92
N GLU A 194 28.52 -29.12 33.82
CA GLU A 194 29.08 -29.07 32.46
C GLU A 194 29.98 -30.26 32.07
N VAL A 195 29.52 -31.48 32.35
CA VAL A 195 30.32 -32.72 32.18
C VAL A 195 30.73 -32.98 30.73
N LEU A 196 29.89 -32.64 29.76
CA LEU A 196 30.24 -32.79 28.34
C LEU A 196 31.36 -31.86 27.90
N ASN A 197 31.43 -30.65 28.47
CA ASN A 197 32.49 -29.71 28.08
C ASN A 197 33.86 -30.21 28.51
N TYR A 198 33.94 -30.93 29.64
CA TYR A 198 35.16 -31.66 30.02
C TYR A 198 35.55 -32.70 28.97
N LEU A 199 34.60 -33.54 28.53
CA LEU A 199 34.86 -34.56 27.51
C LEU A 199 35.34 -33.97 26.19
N ASN A 200 34.79 -32.81 25.80
CA ASN A 200 35.19 -32.14 24.57
C ASN A 200 36.60 -31.54 24.67
N ARG A 201 36.96 -30.94 25.83
CA ARG A 201 38.30 -30.39 26.08
C ARG A 201 39.37 -31.46 26.27
N HIS A 202 39.03 -32.59 26.90
CA HIS A 202 39.96 -33.64 27.32
C HIS A 202 39.64 -34.99 26.66
N ARG A 203 39.50 -35.01 25.33
CA ARG A 203 39.05 -36.18 24.54
C ARG A 203 39.84 -37.46 24.81
N GLY A 204 41.16 -37.35 25.02
CA GLY A 204 42.02 -38.52 25.31
C GLY A 204 41.71 -39.23 26.62
N GLY A 205 41.03 -38.57 27.56
CA GLY A 205 40.58 -39.14 28.83
C GLY A 205 39.11 -39.54 28.86
N ALA A 206 38.40 -39.48 27.74
CA ALA A 206 36.94 -39.61 27.70
C ALA A 206 36.44 -40.99 28.16
N ASP A 207 37.07 -42.08 27.71
CA ASP A 207 36.69 -43.43 28.12
C ASP A 207 36.96 -43.69 29.61
N ALA A 208 38.11 -43.23 30.13
CA ALA A 208 38.43 -43.35 31.55
C ALA A 208 37.45 -42.56 32.42
N PHE A 209 37.09 -41.34 31.98
CA PHE A 209 36.11 -40.52 32.69
C PHE A 209 34.70 -41.11 32.62
N HIS A 210 34.29 -41.67 31.50
CA HIS A 210 33.02 -42.40 31.38
C HIS A 210 32.98 -43.63 32.30
N ALA A 211 34.07 -44.41 32.36
CA ALA A 211 34.20 -45.52 33.31
C ALA A 211 34.11 -45.03 34.76
N PHE A 212 34.72 -43.89 35.07
CA PHE A 212 34.60 -43.26 36.39
C PHE A 212 33.14 -42.87 36.70
N ILE A 213 32.44 -42.17 35.80
CA ILE A 213 31.02 -41.82 35.99
C ILE A 213 30.17 -43.09 36.20
N GLN A 214 30.41 -44.16 35.44
CA GLN A 214 29.72 -45.43 35.63
C GLN A 214 29.98 -46.05 37.00
N ASN A 215 31.23 -46.10 37.46
CA ASN A 215 31.56 -46.66 38.77
C ASN A 215 31.02 -45.77 39.90
N LEU A 216 31.02 -44.46 39.70
CA LEU A 216 30.51 -43.47 40.64
C LEU A 216 29.00 -43.60 40.83
N THR A 217 28.22 -43.76 39.76
CA THR A 217 26.76 -43.92 39.88
C THR A 217 26.41 -45.21 40.61
N VAL A 218 27.13 -46.31 40.36
CA VAL A 218 26.97 -47.57 41.07
C VAL A 218 27.33 -47.42 42.56
N ALA A 219 28.48 -46.81 42.88
CA ALA A 219 28.92 -46.60 44.25
C ALA A 219 27.94 -45.71 45.03
N THR A 220 27.43 -44.64 44.40
CA THR A 220 26.45 -43.73 45.01
C THR A 220 25.11 -44.43 45.27
N THR A 221 24.73 -45.39 44.41
CA THR A 221 23.51 -46.19 44.61
C THR A 221 23.63 -47.11 45.84
N GLY A 222 24.83 -47.62 46.10
CA GLY A 222 25.12 -48.50 47.24
C GLY A 222 25.14 -47.80 48.60
N THR A 223 25.23 -46.46 48.65
CA THR A 223 25.22 -45.70 49.92
C THR A 223 23.84 -45.18 50.28
N THR A 224 23.50 -45.22 51.57
CA THR A 224 22.23 -44.69 52.10
C THR A 224 22.29 -43.20 52.40
N ARG A 225 23.48 -42.62 52.58
CA ARG A 225 23.72 -41.20 52.94
C ARG A 225 24.55 -40.46 51.89
N GLY A 226 24.36 -40.80 50.62
CA GLY A 226 25.06 -40.17 49.50
C GLY A 226 24.13 -39.79 48.35
N ALA A 227 24.37 -38.64 47.75
CA ALA A 227 23.65 -38.14 46.58
C ALA A 227 24.62 -37.57 45.54
N CYS A 228 24.35 -37.84 44.26
CA CYS A 228 25.11 -37.32 43.13
C CYS A 228 24.18 -36.60 42.15
N VAL A 229 24.53 -35.37 41.78
CA VAL A 229 23.75 -34.56 40.84
C VAL A 229 24.63 -34.21 39.65
N ILE A 230 24.22 -34.65 38.46
CA ILE A 230 24.98 -34.48 37.21
C ILE A 230 24.17 -33.61 36.25
N SER A 231 24.77 -32.51 35.81
CA SER A 231 24.19 -31.66 34.77
C SER A 231 24.55 -32.17 33.37
N LEU A 232 23.57 -32.22 32.47
CA LEU A 232 23.78 -32.52 31.05
C LEU A 232 23.07 -31.46 30.19
N PRO A 233 23.64 -31.01 29.06
CA PRO A 233 22.93 -30.19 28.09
C PRO A 233 21.84 -31.01 27.39
N ARG A 234 20.81 -30.34 26.85
CA ARG A 234 19.78 -30.96 25.99
C ARG A 234 19.72 -30.32 24.59
N SER A 235 20.34 -29.14 24.40
CA SER A 235 20.26 -28.40 23.13
C SER A 235 21.09 -29.11 22.05
N GLN A 236 20.43 -29.60 21.01
CA GLN A 236 21.06 -30.22 19.84
C GLN A 236 21.69 -29.21 18.88
N VAL A 237 21.38 -27.91 19.01
CA VAL A 237 21.64 -26.90 17.97
C VAL A 237 23.12 -26.50 17.88
N GLU A 238 23.90 -26.73 18.94
CA GLU A 238 25.34 -26.39 19.00
C GLU A 238 26.24 -27.62 19.19
N MET A 239 25.68 -28.83 19.18
CA MET A 239 26.42 -30.07 19.47
C MET A 239 27.01 -30.67 18.21
N THR A 240 28.30 -31.02 18.24
CA THR A 240 28.91 -31.83 17.19
C THR A 240 28.44 -33.29 17.28
N GLU A 241 28.62 -34.08 16.22
CA GLU A 241 28.32 -35.53 16.25
C GLU A 241 29.02 -36.25 17.42
N TRP A 242 30.26 -35.83 17.73
CA TRP A 242 31.02 -36.32 18.89
C TRP A 242 30.33 -36.00 20.21
N ASP A 243 29.86 -34.76 20.39
CA ASP A 243 29.18 -34.35 21.62
C ASP A 243 27.88 -35.13 21.81
N GLN A 244 27.18 -35.41 20.70
CA GLN A 244 25.93 -36.17 20.71
C GLN A 244 26.16 -37.64 21.06
N GLU A 245 27.20 -38.28 20.51
CA GLU A 245 27.57 -39.65 20.84
C GLU A 245 27.91 -39.79 22.34
N TRP A 246 28.73 -38.88 22.87
CA TRP A 246 29.14 -38.92 24.28
C TRP A 246 28.02 -38.55 25.24
N GLN A 247 27.14 -37.63 24.85
CA GLN A 247 25.92 -37.35 25.59
C GLN A 247 25.06 -38.60 25.70
N ASP A 248 24.86 -39.34 24.61
CA ASP A 248 24.08 -40.57 24.61
C ASP A 248 24.73 -41.65 25.49
N ARG A 249 26.05 -41.79 25.44
CA ARG A 249 26.79 -42.72 26.31
C ARG A 249 26.62 -42.39 27.79
N ILE A 250 26.86 -41.14 28.19
CA ILE A 250 26.67 -40.71 29.59
C ILE A 250 25.21 -40.80 30.00
N ALA A 251 24.29 -40.32 29.16
CA ALA A 251 22.86 -40.35 29.45
C ALA A 251 22.37 -41.79 29.67
N LYS A 252 22.84 -42.77 28.89
CA LYS A 252 22.53 -44.20 29.12
C LYS A 252 22.99 -44.70 30.49
N VAL A 253 24.20 -44.33 30.92
CA VAL A 253 24.75 -44.72 32.22
C VAL A 253 23.96 -44.08 33.37
N VAL A 254 23.67 -42.78 33.26
CA VAL A 254 23.02 -42.02 34.33
C VAL A 254 21.51 -42.29 34.39
N ARG A 255 20.79 -42.34 33.25
CA ARG A 255 19.33 -42.60 33.19
C ARG A 255 18.93 -43.98 33.69
N ARG A 256 19.83 -44.98 33.66
CA ARG A 256 19.55 -46.31 34.21
C ARG A 256 19.25 -46.27 35.72
N VAL A 257 19.74 -45.23 36.40
CA VAL A 257 19.72 -45.09 37.87
C VAL A 257 19.01 -43.80 38.31
N ALA A 258 18.90 -42.80 37.41
CA ALA A 258 18.39 -41.47 37.71
C ALA A 258 16.93 -41.24 37.28
N LYS A 259 16.25 -40.35 38.00
CA LYS A 259 14.93 -39.82 37.62
C LYS A 259 15.12 -38.63 36.66
N ASP A 260 14.46 -38.65 35.51
CA ASP A 260 14.40 -37.50 34.59
C ASP A 260 13.55 -36.39 35.20
N LEU A 261 14.05 -35.16 35.19
CA LEU A 261 13.44 -34.04 35.87
C LEU A 261 13.26 -32.86 34.92
N ILE A 262 12.01 -32.53 34.62
CA ILE A 262 11.62 -31.47 33.69
C ILE A 262 11.05 -30.29 34.49
N VAL A 263 11.69 -29.13 34.38
CA VAL A 263 11.19 -27.85 34.90
C VAL A 263 10.24 -27.28 33.87
N ASN A 264 8.92 -27.28 34.09
CA ASN A 264 7.92 -26.78 33.12
C ASN A 264 6.75 -26.09 33.84
N ASP A 265 6.97 -24.91 34.46
CA ASP A 265 5.84 -24.10 34.94
C ASP A 265 5.97 -22.63 34.50
N GLU A 266 4.98 -22.15 33.77
CA GLU A 266 4.87 -20.77 33.26
C GLU A 266 4.66 -19.76 34.40
N THR A 267 4.01 -20.18 35.49
CA THR A 267 3.75 -19.30 36.64
C THR A 267 5.03 -18.90 37.39
N GLU A 268 6.06 -19.74 37.31
CA GLU A 268 7.34 -19.53 38.00
C GLU A 268 8.21 -18.46 37.35
N ILE A 269 8.02 -18.17 36.05
CA ILE A 269 8.81 -17.15 35.36
C ILE A 269 8.49 -15.76 35.90
N GLY A 270 7.21 -15.46 36.18
CA GLY A 270 6.80 -14.20 36.79
C GLY A 270 7.54 -13.93 38.11
N ASP A 271 7.60 -14.95 38.98
CA ASP A 271 8.29 -14.86 40.27
C ASP A 271 9.81 -14.77 40.12
N VAL A 272 10.41 -15.50 39.19
CA VAL A 272 11.85 -15.40 38.87
C VAL A 272 12.21 -14.00 38.42
N VAL A 273 11.49 -13.47 37.41
CA VAL A 273 11.70 -12.13 36.86
C VAL A 273 11.51 -11.07 37.94
N ARG A 274 10.44 -11.17 38.74
CA ARG A 274 10.16 -10.25 39.84
C ARG A 274 11.30 -10.21 40.86
N ARG A 275 11.72 -11.35 41.41
CA ARG A 275 12.77 -11.43 42.44
C ARG A 275 14.12 -10.92 41.91
N ARG A 276 14.41 -11.16 40.63
CA ARG A 276 15.66 -10.78 39.98
C ARG A 276 15.71 -9.31 39.60
N LEU A 277 14.61 -8.70 39.17
CA LEU A 277 14.62 -7.34 38.63
C LEU A 277 14.16 -6.27 39.63
N PHE A 278 13.38 -6.64 40.65
CA PHE A 278 12.84 -5.70 41.64
C PHE A 278 13.38 -5.95 43.04
N GLN A 279 13.63 -4.86 43.76
CA GLN A 279 13.98 -4.86 45.18
C GLN A 279 12.72 -4.89 46.05
N ASP A 280 11.74 -4.07 45.68
CA ASP A 280 10.43 -4.01 46.31
C ASP A 280 9.37 -3.82 45.21
N ILE A 281 8.18 -4.35 45.46
CA ILE A 281 7.04 -4.21 44.54
C ILE A 281 5.80 -3.62 45.24
N GLY A 282 6.02 -2.94 46.36
CA GLY A 282 4.99 -2.29 47.14
C GLY A 282 4.13 -3.23 47.97
N THR A 283 3.19 -2.61 48.70
CA THR A 283 2.34 -3.32 49.66
C THR A 283 1.40 -4.31 48.98
N GLU A 284 1.13 -5.42 49.66
CA GLU A 284 0.22 -6.46 49.16
C GLU A 284 -1.16 -5.89 48.80
N ARG A 285 -1.68 -4.96 49.58
CA ARG A 285 -2.95 -4.27 49.32
C ARG A 285 -2.98 -3.60 47.94
N ILE A 286 -1.92 -2.87 47.56
CA ILE A 286 -1.86 -2.19 46.26
C ILE A 286 -1.86 -3.22 45.13
N ARG A 287 -1.04 -4.28 45.26
CA ARG A 287 -0.95 -5.35 44.26
C ARG A 287 -2.27 -6.06 44.04
N ARG A 288 -2.95 -6.47 45.11
CA ARG A 288 -4.28 -7.13 45.03
C ARG A 288 -5.32 -6.20 44.40
N ASN A 289 -5.27 -4.89 44.69
CA ASN A 289 -6.19 -3.93 44.10
C ASN A 289 -6.00 -3.81 42.58
N VAL A 290 -4.75 -3.70 42.11
CA VAL A 290 -4.44 -3.66 40.67
C VAL A 290 -4.83 -4.99 40.01
N ALA A 291 -4.42 -6.11 40.58
CA ALA A 291 -4.71 -7.43 40.05
C ALA A 291 -6.21 -7.70 39.93
N ARG A 292 -6.99 -7.33 40.95
CA ARG A 292 -8.46 -7.43 40.92
C ARG A 292 -9.07 -6.58 39.81
N ALA A 293 -8.65 -5.33 39.66
CA ALA A 293 -9.20 -4.45 38.62
C ALA A 293 -8.98 -5.01 37.20
N PHE A 294 -7.79 -5.56 36.92
CA PHE A 294 -7.51 -6.22 35.64
C PHE A 294 -8.23 -7.56 35.50
N ALA A 295 -8.30 -8.36 36.56
CA ALA A 295 -9.03 -9.63 36.55
C ALA A 295 -10.52 -9.44 36.28
N ASP A 296 -11.15 -8.44 36.90
CA ASP A 296 -12.55 -8.09 36.64
C ASP A 296 -12.74 -7.65 35.17
N TRP A 297 -11.88 -6.77 34.66
CA TRP A 297 -11.91 -6.34 33.26
C TRP A 297 -11.80 -7.53 32.28
N CYS A 298 -10.88 -8.46 32.54
CA CYS A 298 -10.71 -9.68 31.75
C CYS A 298 -11.93 -10.61 31.84
N PHE A 299 -12.48 -10.80 33.05
CA PHE A 299 -13.63 -11.69 33.28
C PHE A 299 -14.88 -11.21 32.54
N GLU A 300 -15.14 -9.90 32.56
CA GLU A 300 -16.25 -9.27 31.83
C GLU A 300 -16.13 -9.44 30.32
N ARG A 301 -14.91 -9.46 29.78
CA ARG A 301 -14.61 -9.51 28.34
C ARG A 301 -14.14 -10.88 27.87
N ARG A 302 -14.29 -11.92 28.68
CA ARG A 302 -13.71 -13.26 28.45
C ARG A 302 -13.98 -13.89 27.09
N ALA A 303 -15.13 -13.58 26.47
CA ALA A 303 -15.50 -14.07 25.14
C ALA A 303 -14.71 -13.43 23.99
N GLN A 304 -14.05 -12.29 24.23
CA GLN A 304 -13.28 -11.52 23.24
C GLN A 304 -11.77 -11.71 23.39
N LEU A 305 -11.33 -12.43 24.43
CA LEU A 305 -9.94 -12.64 24.83
C LEU A 305 -9.52 -14.10 24.55
N PRO A 306 -8.21 -14.43 24.56
CA PRO A 306 -7.78 -15.76 24.19
C PRO A 306 -8.26 -16.80 25.23
N PRO A 307 -8.80 -17.95 24.79
CA PRO A 307 -9.35 -18.96 25.69
C PRO A 307 -8.33 -19.46 26.70
N GLU A 308 -7.04 -19.57 26.39
CA GLU A 308 -6.03 -20.02 27.35
C GLU A 308 -5.88 -19.15 28.61
N TRP A 309 -6.37 -17.90 28.55
CA TRP A 309 -6.38 -16.97 29.67
C TRP A 309 -7.69 -16.96 30.42
N THR A 310 -8.79 -17.27 29.75
CA THR A 310 -10.14 -17.05 30.26
C THR A 310 -10.97 -18.32 30.37
N ALA A 311 -10.45 -19.45 29.89
CA ALA A 311 -11.06 -20.77 30.02
C ALA A 311 -11.05 -21.15 31.50
N VAL A 312 -12.23 -21.05 32.07
CA VAL A 312 -12.55 -21.61 33.36
C VAL A 312 -13.30 -22.91 33.09
N ASP A 313 -12.96 -23.98 33.81
CA ASP A 313 -13.69 -25.23 33.73
C ASP A 313 -15.20 -24.97 33.93
N SER A 314 -16.05 -25.67 33.18
CA SER A 314 -17.52 -25.45 33.19
C SER A 314 -18.13 -25.64 34.58
N ALA A 315 -17.40 -26.33 35.47
CA ALA A 315 -17.74 -26.57 36.87
C ALA A 315 -17.23 -25.49 37.87
N MET A 316 -16.42 -24.53 37.44
CA MET A 316 -15.92 -23.44 38.31
C MET A 316 -16.94 -22.31 38.43
N THR A 317 -17.18 -21.85 39.66
CA THR A 317 -18.04 -20.70 39.94
C THR A 317 -17.40 -19.40 39.42
N GLU A 318 -18.23 -18.37 39.14
CA GLU A 318 -17.73 -17.06 38.71
C GLU A 318 -16.72 -16.45 39.69
N VAL A 319 -16.90 -16.68 40.99
CA VAL A 319 -15.98 -16.24 42.04
C VAL A 319 -14.60 -16.88 41.86
N ARG A 320 -14.56 -18.20 41.66
CA ARG A 320 -13.29 -18.93 41.45
C ARG A 320 -12.61 -18.54 40.14
N ALA A 321 -13.37 -18.21 39.10
CA ALA A 321 -12.83 -17.70 37.85
C ALA A 321 -12.08 -16.36 38.03
N ARG A 322 -12.69 -15.42 38.77
CA ARG A 322 -12.08 -14.13 39.08
C ARG A 322 -10.87 -14.29 39.98
N GLU A 323 -10.96 -15.15 41.01
CA GLU A 323 -9.82 -15.46 41.88
C GLU A 323 -8.64 -16.06 41.10
N PHE A 324 -8.92 -16.94 40.13
CA PHE A 324 -7.89 -17.51 39.26
C PHE A 324 -7.19 -16.44 38.40
N LEU A 325 -7.96 -15.57 37.75
CA LEU A 325 -7.42 -14.45 36.97
C LEU A 325 -6.62 -13.49 37.86
N GLN A 326 -7.16 -13.13 39.02
CA GLN A 326 -6.50 -12.27 39.99
C GLN A 326 -5.15 -12.88 40.43
N GLY A 327 -5.11 -14.18 40.72
CA GLY A 327 -3.88 -14.88 41.07
C GLY A 327 -2.80 -14.79 39.99
N ARG A 328 -3.17 -14.87 38.70
CA ARG A 328 -2.23 -14.68 37.58
C ARG A 328 -1.63 -13.27 37.55
N PHE A 329 -2.47 -12.24 37.72
CA PHE A 329 -1.99 -10.86 37.77
C PHE A 329 -1.13 -10.57 39.02
N GLU A 330 -1.46 -11.16 40.17
CA GLU A 330 -0.65 -11.03 41.40
C GLU A 330 0.74 -11.67 41.25
N ALA A 331 0.82 -12.84 40.61
CA ALA A 331 2.08 -13.54 40.37
C ALA A 331 3.00 -12.78 39.39
N CYS A 332 2.42 -12.09 38.39
CA CYS A 332 3.20 -11.37 37.39
C CYS A 332 3.53 -9.92 37.79
N TYR A 333 2.88 -9.33 38.79
CA TYR A 333 3.07 -7.92 39.15
C TYR A 333 4.56 -7.58 39.38
N PRO A 334 5.10 -6.51 38.77
CA PRO A 334 4.40 -5.40 38.09
C PRO A 334 4.17 -5.58 36.57
N PHE A 335 4.35 -6.78 36.01
CA PHE A 335 4.09 -7.05 34.60
C PHE A 335 2.64 -7.46 34.34
N HIS A 336 2.15 -7.12 33.14
CA HIS A 336 0.98 -7.76 32.59
C HIS A 336 1.33 -9.21 32.19
N PRO A 337 0.47 -10.23 32.45
CA PRO A 337 0.79 -11.63 32.14
C PRO A 337 1.14 -11.89 30.66
N ALA A 338 0.50 -11.17 29.73
CA ALA A 338 0.83 -11.21 28.31
C ALA A 338 2.29 -10.83 28.00
N THR A 339 2.86 -9.88 28.76
CA THR A 339 4.23 -9.39 28.57
C THR A 339 5.26 -10.50 28.78
N LEU A 340 5.00 -11.39 29.73
CA LEU A 340 5.91 -12.50 30.04
C LEU A 340 5.60 -13.74 29.21
N SER A 341 4.33 -14.02 28.94
CA SER A 341 3.94 -15.26 28.26
C SER A 341 4.33 -15.31 26.79
N VAL A 342 4.42 -14.17 26.10
CA VAL A 342 4.81 -14.13 24.67
C VAL A 342 6.17 -14.80 24.43
N PHE A 343 7.07 -14.69 25.39
CA PHE A 343 8.42 -15.26 25.36
C PHE A 343 8.42 -16.79 25.41
N GLN A 344 7.40 -17.39 26.01
CA GLN A 344 7.22 -18.84 26.05
C GLN A 344 6.37 -19.31 24.87
N ARG A 345 5.20 -18.71 24.69
CA ARG A 345 4.22 -19.12 23.67
C ARG A 345 4.74 -18.94 22.25
N LYS A 346 5.38 -17.79 21.97
CA LYS A 346 5.79 -17.41 20.62
C LYS A 346 7.30 -17.58 20.45
N TRP A 347 8.15 -17.07 21.35
CA TRP A 347 9.59 -16.96 21.06
C TRP A 347 10.41 -18.22 21.38
N GLN A 348 9.89 -19.15 22.20
CA GLN A 348 10.64 -20.32 22.68
C GLN A 348 11.26 -21.17 21.56
N ALA A 349 10.63 -21.21 20.37
CA ALA A 349 11.06 -22.01 19.22
C ALA A 349 12.10 -21.32 18.32
N LEU A 350 12.49 -20.07 18.62
CA LEU A 350 13.49 -19.32 17.86
C LEU A 350 14.91 -19.86 18.12
N PRO A 351 15.72 -20.15 17.08
CA PRO A 351 17.05 -20.73 17.25
C PRO A 351 18.02 -19.84 18.05
N GLN A 352 17.96 -18.52 17.85
CA GLN A 352 18.86 -17.55 18.49
C GLN A 352 18.33 -17.07 19.86
N TYR A 353 17.15 -17.51 20.28
CA TYR A 353 16.49 -16.97 21.46
C TYR A 353 17.04 -17.56 22.76
N GLN A 354 17.61 -16.69 23.60
CA GLN A 354 18.16 -17.04 24.90
C GLN A 354 17.08 -16.94 25.98
N GLN A 355 16.26 -18.00 26.07
CA GLN A 355 15.00 -18.07 26.83
C GLN A 355 14.96 -17.43 28.22
N THR A 356 16.04 -17.53 29.01
CA THR A 356 16.06 -16.99 30.38
C THR A 356 16.97 -15.76 30.49
N ARG A 357 18.26 -15.89 30.19
CA ARG A 357 19.26 -14.83 30.41
C ARG A 357 19.05 -13.65 29.45
N GLY A 358 18.82 -13.93 28.17
CA GLY A 358 18.51 -12.89 27.17
C GLY A 358 17.23 -12.16 27.50
N THR A 359 16.21 -12.88 27.95
CA THR A 359 14.93 -12.30 28.36
C THR A 359 15.06 -11.46 29.62
N LEU A 360 15.79 -11.91 30.65
CA LEU A 360 16.06 -11.10 31.84
C LEU A 360 16.84 -9.82 31.51
N ALA A 361 17.87 -9.91 30.67
CA ALA A 361 18.64 -8.74 30.25
C ALA A 361 17.77 -7.74 29.46
N MET A 362 16.95 -8.25 28.54
CA MET A 362 15.99 -7.43 27.78
C MET A 362 14.95 -6.78 28.69
N LEU A 363 14.35 -7.51 29.62
CA LEU A 363 13.38 -6.98 30.58
C LEU A 363 14.03 -5.99 31.55
N ALA A 364 15.28 -6.21 31.98
CA ALA A 364 16.02 -5.27 32.81
C ALA A 364 16.21 -3.93 32.07
N GLN A 365 16.63 -3.98 30.80
CA GLN A 365 16.78 -2.80 29.96
C GLN A 365 15.44 -2.10 29.71
N TRP A 366 14.39 -2.86 29.44
CA TRP A 366 13.03 -2.35 29.31
C TRP A 366 12.58 -1.60 30.57
N ILE A 367 12.67 -2.22 31.75
CA ILE A 367 12.28 -1.59 33.03
C ILE A 367 13.08 -0.31 33.26
N ALA A 368 14.40 -0.34 33.04
CA ALA A 368 15.27 0.80 33.28
C ALA A 368 14.86 2.00 32.42
N ILE A 369 14.61 1.77 31.13
CA ILE A 369 14.17 2.81 30.20
C ILE A 369 12.74 3.25 30.55
N ALA A 370 11.81 2.32 30.74
CA ALA A 370 10.41 2.64 31.02
C ALA A 370 10.23 3.41 32.33
N ALA A 371 10.99 3.09 33.37
CA ALA A 371 10.99 3.85 34.64
C ALA A 371 11.44 5.30 34.42
N LYS A 372 12.51 5.51 33.63
CA LYS A 372 13.03 6.83 33.29
C LYS A 372 12.04 7.62 32.42
N ASP A 373 11.48 6.97 31.40
CA ASP A 373 10.56 7.57 30.44
C ASP A 373 9.21 7.92 31.07
N ALA A 374 8.66 7.06 31.91
CA ALA A 374 7.35 7.28 32.52
C ALA A 374 7.36 8.46 33.50
N PHE A 375 8.52 8.73 34.13
CA PHE A 375 8.72 9.93 34.94
C PHE A 375 8.67 11.23 34.09
N VAL A 376 9.07 11.16 32.81
CA VAL A 376 9.17 12.32 31.91
C VAL A 376 7.93 12.50 31.02
N LYS A 377 7.35 11.41 30.51
CA LYS A 377 6.32 11.40 29.44
C LYS A 377 4.87 11.31 29.95
N ALA A 378 4.67 11.34 31.27
CA ALA A 378 3.36 11.43 31.94
C ALA A 378 2.33 10.32 31.64
N ARG A 379 2.77 9.13 31.18
CA ARG A 379 1.86 7.97 31.07
C ARG A 379 1.79 7.21 32.39
N THR A 380 0.57 6.86 32.79
CA THR A 380 0.25 6.31 34.12
C THR A 380 -0.25 4.87 34.01
N GLU A 381 0.64 3.94 33.64
CA GLU A 381 0.29 2.52 33.58
C GLU A 381 0.53 1.83 34.93
N PRO A 382 -0.45 1.08 35.45
CA PRO A 382 -0.27 0.30 36.68
C PRO A 382 0.52 -1.00 36.47
N LEU A 383 0.67 -1.46 35.22
CA LEU A 383 1.42 -2.67 34.83
C LEU A 383 2.30 -2.40 33.61
N ILE A 384 3.40 -3.14 33.49
CA ILE A 384 4.26 -3.13 32.30
C ILE A 384 3.61 -4.03 31.23
N THR A 385 3.08 -3.42 30.17
CA THR A 385 2.38 -4.08 29.06
C THR A 385 3.29 -4.28 27.85
N LEU A 386 2.96 -5.18 26.91
CA LEU A 386 3.75 -5.35 25.68
C LEU A 386 3.90 -4.03 24.91
N GLY A 387 2.84 -3.23 24.85
CA GLY A 387 2.84 -1.92 24.18
C GLY A 387 3.77 -0.88 24.81
N SER A 388 4.27 -1.12 26.03
CA SER A 388 5.21 -0.23 26.72
C SER A 388 6.67 -0.45 26.32
N ALA A 389 6.97 -1.39 25.40
CA ALA A 389 8.34 -1.69 25.01
C ALA A 389 9.02 -0.48 24.35
N PRO A 390 10.21 -0.05 24.80
CA PRO A 390 10.84 1.16 24.32
C PRO A 390 11.58 0.93 22.99
N LEU A 391 10.86 0.52 21.94
CA LEU A 391 11.42 0.25 20.60
C LEU A 391 12.03 1.48 19.91
N GLY A 392 11.77 2.68 20.42
CA GLY A 392 12.42 3.91 19.97
C GLY A 392 13.87 4.04 20.44
N GLU A 393 14.27 3.34 21.50
CA GLU A 393 15.65 3.29 21.95
C GLU A 393 16.45 2.28 21.12
N SER A 394 17.44 2.77 20.38
CA SER A 394 18.24 1.95 19.45
C SER A 394 18.91 0.78 20.16
N SER A 395 19.43 0.99 21.38
CA SER A 395 20.08 -0.07 22.17
C SER A 395 19.11 -1.19 22.56
N PHE A 396 17.87 -0.86 22.90
CA PHE A 396 16.85 -1.86 23.25
C PHE A 396 16.36 -2.60 22.01
N ARG A 397 16.15 -1.86 20.90
CA ARG A 397 15.80 -2.44 19.61
C ARG A 397 16.83 -3.46 19.13
N SER A 398 18.13 -3.18 19.29
CA SER A 398 19.19 -4.13 18.97
C SER A 398 19.10 -5.42 19.79
N VAL A 399 18.76 -5.34 21.09
CA VAL A 399 18.57 -6.53 21.93
C VAL A 399 17.37 -7.35 21.47
N VAL A 400 16.23 -6.71 21.18
CA VAL A 400 15.03 -7.38 20.64
C VAL A 400 15.35 -8.11 19.33
N LEU A 401 15.97 -7.42 18.37
CA LEU A 401 16.33 -8.02 17.07
C LEU A 401 17.35 -9.17 17.20
N GLY A 402 18.28 -9.06 18.16
CA GLY A 402 19.24 -10.12 18.47
C GLY A 402 18.57 -11.40 18.99
N GLN A 403 17.57 -11.25 19.87
CA GLN A 403 16.77 -12.38 20.37
C GLN A 403 15.89 -12.99 19.27
N LEU A 404 15.38 -12.16 18.35
CA LEU A 404 14.59 -12.63 17.20
C LEU A 404 15.42 -13.33 16.12
N GLY A 405 16.73 -13.05 16.03
CA GLY A 405 17.59 -13.54 14.97
C GLY A 405 17.31 -12.92 13.60
N GLU A 406 16.62 -11.76 13.56
CA GLU A 406 16.15 -11.14 12.31
C GLU A 406 16.42 -9.63 12.30
N SER A 407 17.64 -9.23 11.95
CA SER A 407 18.05 -7.82 11.94
C SER A 407 17.35 -6.98 10.85
N ARG A 408 16.80 -7.61 9.80
CA ARG A 408 16.14 -6.89 8.68
C ARG A 408 14.84 -6.22 9.09
N LEU A 409 14.24 -6.63 10.21
CA LEU A 409 13.06 -5.99 10.78
C LEU A 409 13.31 -4.55 11.26
N ILE A 410 14.57 -4.10 11.34
CA ILE A 410 14.89 -2.72 11.72
C ILE A 410 14.18 -1.69 10.83
N ALA A 411 14.12 -1.92 9.51
CA ALA A 411 13.45 -1.04 8.57
C ALA A 411 11.93 -0.99 8.81
N ALA A 412 11.34 -2.12 9.21
CA ALA A 412 9.92 -2.20 9.56
C ALA A 412 9.62 -1.44 10.86
N ILE A 413 10.46 -1.62 11.89
CA ILE A 413 10.32 -0.91 13.16
C ILE A 413 10.48 0.60 12.96
N ASP A 414 11.48 1.03 12.19
CA ASP A 414 11.73 2.45 11.93
C ASP A 414 10.60 3.11 11.13
N ALA A 415 10.09 2.45 10.08
CA ALA A 415 9.06 3.02 9.23
C ALA A 415 7.65 2.99 9.87
N ASP A 416 7.30 1.92 10.57
CA ASP A 416 5.91 1.74 11.02
C ASP A 416 5.71 2.00 12.51
N ILE A 417 6.66 1.63 13.38
CA ILE A 417 6.43 1.59 14.83
C ILE A 417 7.09 2.74 15.59
N ALA A 418 8.40 2.91 15.47
CA ALA A 418 9.19 3.65 16.47
C ALA A 418 10.18 4.70 15.92
N GLY A 419 10.38 4.80 14.61
CA GLY A 419 11.21 5.87 14.02
C GLY A 419 10.59 7.27 14.14
N ASP A 420 11.40 8.29 13.90
CA ASP A 420 11.01 9.71 14.06
C ASP A 420 9.84 10.12 13.17
N GLN A 421 9.75 9.53 11.97
CA GLN A 421 8.66 9.74 11.02
C GLN A 421 7.78 8.48 10.88
N ALA A 422 7.73 7.63 11.91
CA ALA A 422 7.00 6.38 11.83
C ALA A 422 5.47 6.58 11.70
N HIS A 423 4.80 5.68 10.99
CA HIS A 423 3.34 5.71 10.81
C HIS A 423 2.58 5.75 12.14
N CYS A 424 3.00 4.95 13.14
CA CYS A 424 2.41 4.99 14.48
C CYS A 424 2.47 6.39 15.09
N ARG A 425 3.61 7.09 14.97
CA ARG A 425 3.79 8.44 15.52
C ARG A 425 2.90 9.46 14.82
N ALA A 426 2.74 9.35 13.50
CA ALA A 426 1.82 10.21 12.75
C ALA A 426 0.35 9.95 13.13
N LEU A 427 -0.05 8.69 13.32
CA LEU A 427 -1.39 8.31 13.75
C LEU A 427 -1.68 8.68 15.21
N ASP A 428 -0.65 8.70 16.06
CA ASP A 428 -0.78 8.99 17.48
C ASP A 428 -0.73 10.48 17.85
N ALA A 429 -0.51 11.38 16.88
CA ALA A 429 -0.29 12.82 17.10
C ALA A 429 -1.36 13.48 17.99
N ASP A 430 -2.62 13.09 17.82
CA ASP A 430 -3.77 13.65 18.55
C ASP A 430 -4.30 12.74 19.68
N THR A 431 -3.65 11.60 19.94
CA THR A 431 -4.10 10.63 20.95
C THR A 431 -3.82 11.11 22.38
N LYS A 432 -4.77 10.90 23.29
CA LYS A 432 -4.73 11.41 24.68
C LYS A 432 -5.30 10.41 25.68
N GLY A 433 -5.01 10.63 26.97
CA GLY A 433 -5.56 9.83 28.06
C GLY A 433 -5.19 8.34 27.93
N PRO A 434 -6.13 7.41 28.18
CA PRO A 434 -5.90 5.97 28.02
C PRO A 434 -5.46 5.54 26.60
N LEU A 435 -5.86 6.31 25.58
CA LEU A 435 -5.52 6.05 24.17
C LEU A 435 -4.17 6.61 23.74
N ARG A 436 -3.45 7.29 24.63
CA ARG A 436 -2.15 7.86 24.29
C ARG A 436 -1.20 6.81 23.72
N ASP A 437 -0.61 7.11 22.57
CA ASP A 437 0.30 6.24 21.83
C ASP A 437 -0.29 4.86 21.46
N ILE A 438 -1.61 4.77 21.24
CA ILE A 438 -2.30 3.49 21.01
C ILE A 438 -1.78 2.77 19.75
N HIS A 439 -1.48 3.47 18.67
CA HIS A 439 -0.98 2.83 17.45
C HIS A 439 0.43 2.29 17.67
N ARG A 440 1.32 3.04 18.33
CA ARG A 440 2.66 2.55 18.71
C ARG A 440 2.57 1.32 19.61
N ARG A 441 1.66 1.33 20.59
CA ARG A 441 1.43 0.19 21.50
C ARG A 441 0.95 -1.04 20.75
N VAL A 442 0.01 -0.86 19.83
CA VAL A 442 -0.50 -1.93 18.95
C VAL A 442 0.58 -2.47 18.03
N GLY A 443 1.33 -1.60 17.34
CA GLY A 443 2.44 -2.01 16.48
C GLY A 443 3.53 -2.78 17.25
N THR A 444 3.81 -2.35 18.48
CA THR A 444 4.74 -3.06 19.38
C THR A 444 4.18 -4.44 19.76
N ALA A 445 2.91 -4.54 20.17
CA ALA A 445 2.30 -5.82 20.49
C ALA A 445 2.25 -6.77 19.28
N ILE A 446 1.96 -6.25 18.08
CA ILE A 446 2.03 -7.01 16.82
C ILE A 446 3.44 -7.54 16.60
N LEU A 447 4.49 -6.72 16.80
CA LEU A 447 5.87 -7.18 16.68
C LEU A 447 6.15 -8.38 17.60
N PHE A 448 5.83 -8.28 18.88
CA PHE A 448 6.12 -9.36 19.83
C PHE A 448 5.28 -10.62 19.58
N GLU A 449 3.97 -10.50 19.34
CA GLU A 449 3.06 -11.64 19.16
C GLU A 449 3.19 -12.31 17.78
N SER A 450 3.62 -11.57 16.74
CA SER A 450 3.83 -12.15 15.41
C SER A 450 5.27 -12.61 15.13
N SER A 451 6.21 -12.31 16.03
CA SER A 451 7.58 -12.81 15.96
C SER A 451 7.73 -14.05 16.85
N GLY A 452 8.18 -15.18 16.30
CA GLY A 452 8.63 -16.32 17.15
C GLY A 452 8.14 -17.73 16.79
N GLY A 453 6.94 -17.89 16.23
CA GLY A 453 6.39 -19.25 16.03
C GLY A 453 7.00 -20.01 14.86
N GLN A 454 7.27 -21.32 15.02
CA GLN A 454 7.46 -22.23 13.88
C GLN A 454 6.12 -22.52 13.15
N THR A 455 5.00 -22.47 13.88
CA THR A 455 3.67 -22.86 13.40
C THR A 455 2.75 -21.66 13.16
N ASP A 456 2.76 -20.67 14.05
CA ASP A 456 1.91 -19.48 13.93
C ASP A 456 2.69 -18.18 14.20
N LYS A 457 2.88 -17.40 13.14
CA LYS A 457 3.57 -16.09 13.14
C LYS A 457 2.57 -14.96 12.99
N VAL A 458 1.44 -15.05 13.67
CA VAL A 458 0.34 -14.08 13.57
C VAL A 458 0.01 -13.57 14.97
N ALA A 459 -0.24 -12.27 15.05
CA ALA A 459 -0.80 -11.61 16.21
C ALA A 459 -2.30 -11.44 15.99
N HIS A 460 -3.11 -12.22 16.69
CA HIS A 460 -4.57 -12.18 16.57
C HIS A 460 -5.19 -11.11 17.45
N LEU A 461 -6.35 -10.56 17.04
CA LEU A 461 -7.06 -9.53 17.81
C LEU A 461 -7.31 -9.91 19.28
N PRO A 462 -7.73 -11.14 19.64
CA PRO A 462 -7.85 -11.53 21.04
C PRO A 462 -6.53 -11.39 21.83
N GLU A 463 -5.39 -11.77 21.23
CA GLU A 463 -4.07 -11.64 21.85
C GLU A 463 -3.71 -10.16 22.06
N LEU A 464 -3.95 -9.31 21.05
CA LEU A 464 -3.70 -7.86 21.12
C LEU A 464 -4.58 -7.18 22.18
N ARG A 465 -5.87 -7.55 22.24
CA ARG A 465 -6.82 -7.05 23.25
C ARG A 465 -6.37 -7.43 24.66
N PHE A 466 -5.91 -8.66 24.86
CA PHE A 466 -5.38 -9.09 26.15
C PHE A 466 -4.06 -8.40 26.50
N ALA A 467 -3.14 -8.26 25.54
CA ALA A 467 -1.82 -7.69 25.79
C ALA A 467 -1.81 -6.20 26.12
N LEU A 468 -2.81 -5.45 25.63
CA LEU A 468 -2.90 -4.00 25.77
C LEU A 468 -4.06 -3.53 26.64
N GLY A 469 -4.99 -4.44 26.96
CA GLY A 469 -6.18 -4.17 27.74
C GLY A 469 -5.87 -3.60 29.13
N GLU A 470 -6.61 -2.58 29.51
CA GLU A 470 -6.56 -1.95 30.83
C GLU A 470 -7.96 -1.47 31.23
N PRO A 471 -8.27 -1.32 32.53
CA PRO A 471 -9.63 -1.01 32.98
C PRO A 471 -10.30 0.22 32.32
N ASP A 472 -9.51 1.22 31.91
CA ASP A 472 -9.98 2.45 31.27
C ASP A 472 -9.94 2.41 29.72
N LEU A 473 -9.65 1.25 29.12
CA LEU A 473 -9.51 1.07 27.67
C LEU A 473 -10.53 0.04 27.14
N ASP A 474 -11.16 0.39 26.02
CA ASP A 474 -12.10 -0.48 25.33
C ASP A 474 -11.41 -1.32 24.23
N THR A 475 -11.88 -2.56 24.03
CA THR A 475 -11.30 -3.48 23.03
C THR A 475 -11.51 -3.00 21.60
N THR A 476 -12.59 -2.27 21.29
CA THR A 476 -12.84 -1.72 19.95
C THR A 476 -11.82 -0.65 19.55
N SER A 477 -11.24 0.05 20.53
CA SER A 477 -10.17 1.03 20.27
C SER A 477 -8.88 0.33 19.83
N ILE A 478 -8.60 -0.85 20.40
CA ILE A 478 -7.45 -1.68 20.02
C ILE A 478 -7.64 -2.22 18.60
N ASP A 479 -8.84 -2.74 18.29
CA ASP A 479 -9.18 -3.24 16.95
C ASP A 479 -9.05 -2.14 15.89
N THR A 480 -9.63 -0.97 16.17
CA THR A 480 -9.58 0.18 15.26
C THR A 480 -8.15 0.66 15.03
N ALA A 481 -7.33 0.71 16.08
CA ALA A 481 -5.93 1.08 15.97
C ALA A 481 -5.13 0.03 15.16
N ALA A 482 -5.39 -1.27 15.32
CA ALA A 482 -4.74 -2.32 14.54
C ALA A 482 -5.09 -2.25 13.06
N LEU A 483 -6.38 -2.07 12.74
CA LEU A 483 -6.85 -1.91 11.35
C LEU A 483 -6.32 -0.63 10.70
N THR A 484 -6.37 0.49 11.41
CA THR A 484 -5.85 1.79 10.91
C THR A 484 -4.34 1.74 10.70
N LEU A 485 -3.62 1.08 11.62
CA LEU A 485 -2.19 0.90 11.51
C LEU A 485 -1.83 0.03 10.30
N GLU A 486 -2.48 -1.12 10.12
CA GLU A 486 -2.28 -1.99 8.95
C GLU A 486 -2.62 -1.26 7.64
N ASP A 487 -3.66 -0.43 7.62
CA ASP A 487 -4.04 0.33 6.44
C ASP A 487 -2.93 1.28 5.98
N ARG A 488 -2.22 1.92 6.92
CA ARG A 488 -1.16 2.89 6.64
C ARG A 488 0.25 2.29 6.53
N SER A 489 0.50 1.16 7.18
CA SER A 489 1.85 0.63 7.38
C SER A 489 2.48 0.05 6.11
N TYR A 490 3.81 0.09 6.06
CA TYR A 490 4.61 -0.41 4.96
C TYR A 490 5.12 -1.85 5.14
N PHE A 491 5.01 -2.40 6.33
CA PHE A 491 5.58 -3.70 6.67
C PHE A 491 4.65 -4.57 7.52
N ILE A 492 3.61 -3.99 8.12
CA ILE A 492 2.52 -4.71 8.78
C ILE A 492 1.49 -5.15 7.73
N ARG A 493 1.07 -6.42 7.81
CA ARG A 493 0.09 -7.05 6.91
C ARG A 493 -1.03 -7.67 7.71
N LYS A 494 -2.21 -7.70 7.10
CA LYS A 494 -3.31 -8.54 7.57
C LYS A 494 -3.03 -10.02 7.24
N ALA A 495 -3.38 -10.90 8.17
CA ALA A 495 -3.29 -12.36 8.03
C ALA A 495 -4.63 -12.97 8.46
N GLY A 496 -5.45 -13.38 7.49
CA GLY A 496 -6.82 -13.85 7.75
C GLY A 496 -7.78 -12.72 8.13
N SER A 497 -8.81 -13.03 8.92
CA SER A 497 -9.85 -12.07 9.30
C SER A 497 -9.44 -11.14 10.44
N ASP A 498 -8.69 -11.66 11.40
CA ASP A 498 -8.42 -11.05 12.71
C ASP A 498 -6.92 -11.04 13.08
N GLY A 499 -6.05 -11.47 12.16
CA GLY A 499 -4.61 -11.58 12.40
C GLY A 499 -3.80 -10.48 11.74
N PHE A 500 -2.66 -10.17 12.35
CA PHE A 500 -1.67 -9.21 11.85
C PHE A 500 -0.26 -9.81 11.92
N ARG A 501 0.60 -9.43 10.99
CA ARG A 501 2.01 -9.87 10.97
C ARG A 501 2.89 -8.71 10.54
N ILE A 502 4.03 -8.55 11.21
CA ILE A 502 5.11 -7.70 10.72
C ILE A 502 6.17 -8.54 10.00
N GLY A 503 6.69 -8.03 8.88
CA GLY A 503 7.78 -8.66 8.13
C GLY A 503 8.79 -7.63 7.65
N TYR A 504 9.96 -8.09 7.21
CA TYR A 504 10.99 -7.18 6.64
C TYR A 504 10.74 -6.85 5.17
N GLN A 505 9.88 -7.61 4.48
CA GLN A 505 9.52 -7.33 3.09
C GLN A 505 8.52 -6.18 3.03
N PRO A 506 8.70 -5.20 2.12
CA PRO A 506 7.76 -4.10 1.94
C PRO A 506 6.41 -4.61 1.43
N THR A 507 5.31 -3.97 1.86
CA THR A 507 3.98 -4.20 1.30
C THR A 507 3.86 -3.55 -0.08
N MET A 508 2.86 -3.96 -0.87
CA MET A 508 2.57 -3.35 -2.16
C MET A 508 2.34 -1.83 -2.02
N LYS A 509 1.75 -1.38 -0.91
CA LYS A 509 1.53 0.04 -0.59
C LYS A 509 2.84 0.82 -0.56
N LYS A 510 3.89 0.26 0.08
CA LYS A 510 5.21 0.88 0.11
C LYS A 510 5.81 0.98 -1.29
N VAL A 511 5.77 -0.10 -2.06
CA VAL A 511 6.33 -0.10 -3.42
C VAL A 511 5.65 0.98 -4.28
N VAL A 512 4.31 1.06 -4.23
CA VAL A 512 3.55 2.07 -4.95
C VAL A 512 3.92 3.48 -4.48
N SER A 513 4.08 3.69 -3.16
CA SER A 513 4.52 4.99 -2.62
C SER A 513 5.91 5.37 -3.12
N ASP A 514 6.86 4.43 -3.11
CA ASP A 514 8.24 4.65 -3.59
C ASP A 514 8.24 4.96 -5.10
N ARG A 515 7.42 4.23 -5.89
CA ARG A 515 7.26 4.48 -7.33
C ARG A 515 6.57 5.80 -7.62
N ARG A 516 5.62 6.21 -6.79
CA ARG A 516 4.94 7.51 -6.90
C ARG A 516 5.94 8.64 -6.67
N ALA A 517 6.79 8.53 -5.65
CA ALA A 517 7.82 9.51 -5.36
C ALA A 517 8.91 9.59 -6.45
N SER A 518 9.06 8.53 -7.27
CA SER A 518 10.03 8.46 -8.36
C SER A 518 9.44 8.80 -9.74
N LEU A 519 8.21 9.32 -9.83
CA LEU A 519 7.61 9.76 -11.09
C LEU A 519 8.21 11.11 -11.52
N ASP A 520 8.55 11.24 -12.80
CA ASP A 520 8.99 12.51 -13.36
C ASP A 520 7.80 13.40 -13.78
N ASP A 521 7.84 14.68 -13.38
CA ASP A 521 6.71 15.59 -13.58
C ASP A 521 6.46 15.92 -15.06
N GLU A 522 7.52 16.21 -15.82
CA GLU A 522 7.42 16.70 -17.19
C GLU A 522 7.22 15.57 -18.20
N SER A 523 7.88 14.43 -18.00
CA SER A 523 7.85 13.31 -18.94
C SER A 523 6.77 12.27 -18.64
N GLU A 524 6.30 12.15 -17.39
CA GLU A 524 5.31 11.14 -17.02
C GLU A 524 3.98 11.75 -16.54
N VAL A 525 4.01 12.64 -15.54
CA VAL A 525 2.79 13.10 -14.86
C VAL A 525 1.97 14.05 -15.74
N LYS A 526 2.56 15.15 -16.22
CA LYS A 526 1.84 16.14 -17.06
C LYS A 526 1.27 15.53 -18.35
N PRO A 527 2.01 14.71 -19.11
CA PRO A 527 1.47 14.06 -20.31
C PRO A 527 0.29 13.13 -19.98
N ALA A 528 0.38 12.37 -18.89
CA ALA A 528 -0.70 11.47 -18.47
C ALA A 528 -1.97 12.24 -18.07
N ILE A 529 -1.83 13.34 -17.31
CA ILE A 529 -2.96 14.21 -16.94
C ILE A 529 -3.63 14.76 -18.21
N ARG A 530 -2.85 15.35 -19.13
CA ARG A 530 -3.40 15.91 -20.37
C ARG A 530 -4.13 14.87 -21.21
N LYS A 531 -3.51 13.70 -21.39
CA LYS A 531 -4.12 12.58 -22.13
C LYS A 531 -5.44 12.14 -21.50
N LEU A 532 -5.48 11.95 -20.18
CA LEU A 532 -6.67 11.51 -19.46
C LEU A 532 -7.84 12.50 -19.63
N ILE A 533 -7.57 13.80 -19.49
CA ILE A 533 -8.56 14.85 -19.67
C ILE A 533 -9.08 14.88 -21.11
N GLU A 534 -8.17 14.85 -22.09
CA GLU A 534 -8.53 14.86 -23.51
C GLU A 534 -9.40 13.67 -23.90
N GLU A 535 -9.08 12.47 -23.41
CA GLU A 535 -9.89 11.25 -23.60
C GLU A 535 -11.29 11.40 -22.99
N GLU A 536 -11.40 11.87 -21.75
CA GLU A 536 -12.69 12.04 -21.06
C GLU A 536 -13.57 13.12 -21.71
N PHE A 537 -13.00 14.23 -22.18
CA PHE A 537 -13.77 15.26 -22.89
C PHE A 537 -14.21 14.82 -24.28
N ARG A 538 -13.36 14.07 -25.01
CA ARG A 538 -13.70 13.55 -26.36
C ARG A 538 -14.71 12.40 -26.32
N ARG A 539 -14.81 11.69 -25.20
CA ARG A 539 -15.74 10.57 -25.02
C ARG A 539 -17.18 10.99 -25.29
N GLY A 540 -17.71 10.60 -26.45
CA GLY A 540 -19.07 10.95 -26.88
C GLY A 540 -19.29 12.46 -27.04
N ALA A 541 -18.26 13.20 -27.46
CA ALA A 541 -18.33 14.63 -27.69
C ALA A 541 -19.31 14.98 -28.82
N SER A 542 -20.26 15.88 -28.52
CA SER A 542 -21.22 16.44 -29.48
C SER A 542 -20.78 17.78 -30.07
N LEU A 543 -19.69 18.37 -29.54
CA LEU A 543 -19.09 19.61 -30.00
C LEU A 543 -17.64 19.38 -30.44
N PRO A 544 -17.11 20.21 -31.37
CA PRO A 544 -15.67 20.31 -31.58
C PRO A 544 -14.95 20.71 -30.28
N ILE A 545 -13.84 20.03 -29.98
CA ILE A 545 -13.04 20.26 -28.77
C ILE A 545 -11.66 20.79 -29.17
N VAL A 546 -11.27 21.90 -28.56
CA VAL A 546 -9.90 22.42 -28.58
C VAL A 546 -9.31 22.19 -27.19
N ALA A 547 -8.36 21.25 -27.10
CA ALA A 547 -7.72 20.90 -25.84
C ALA A 547 -6.42 21.71 -25.66
N PHE A 548 -6.28 22.33 -24.50
CA PHE A 548 -5.05 22.94 -23.99
C PHE A 548 -4.38 23.95 -24.95
N PRO A 549 -5.11 24.96 -25.48
CA PRO A 549 -4.50 25.95 -26.35
C PRO A 549 -3.40 26.72 -25.61
N LEU A 550 -2.24 26.86 -26.25
CA LEU A 550 -1.10 27.62 -25.73
C LEU A 550 -1.33 29.12 -25.84
N ASP A 551 -2.02 29.55 -26.90
CA ASP A 551 -2.41 30.93 -27.12
C ASP A 551 -3.76 31.07 -27.85
N GLY A 552 -4.24 32.32 -27.92
CA GLY A 552 -5.49 32.65 -28.60
C GLY A 552 -5.47 32.44 -30.12
N SER A 553 -4.34 32.16 -30.76
CA SER A 553 -4.26 31.92 -32.22
C SER A 553 -4.62 30.48 -32.60
N GLU A 554 -4.36 29.53 -31.70
CA GLU A 554 -4.65 28.09 -31.85
C GLU A 554 -6.14 27.76 -31.80
N ILE A 555 -6.96 28.65 -31.21
CA ILE A 555 -8.41 28.47 -31.11
C ILE A 555 -9.06 28.90 -32.44
N PRO A 556 -9.74 28.00 -33.17
CA PRO A 556 -10.41 28.34 -34.43
C PRO A 556 -11.51 29.38 -34.22
N ASP A 557 -11.71 30.26 -35.20
CA ASP A 557 -12.83 31.21 -35.24
C ASP A 557 -13.91 30.67 -36.20
N ALA A 558 -14.55 29.58 -35.79
CA ALA A 558 -15.55 28.88 -36.59
C ALA A 558 -16.98 29.31 -36.20
N PRO A 559 -17.93 29.36 -37.15
CA PRO A 559 -19.32 29.75 -36.87
C PRO A 559 -20.15 28.62 -36.23
N LYS A 560 -19.54 27.83 -35.32
CA LYS A 560 -20.18 26.71 -34.61
C LYS A 560 -19.70 26.67 -33.16
N LEU A 561 -20.58 26.26 -32.26
CA LEU A 561 -20.27 26.18 -30.84
C LEU A 561 -19.09 25.21 -30.62
N THR A 562 -18.02 25.69 -29.99
CA THR A 562 -16.77 24.97 -29.78
C THR A 562 -16.43 24.96 -28.30
N LEU A 563 -16.04 23.80 -27.78
CA LEU A 563 -15.61 23.64 -26.39
C LEU A 563 -14.08 23.75 -26.29
N ILE A 564 -13.59 24.67 -25.47
CA ILE A 564 -12.18 24.88 -25.20
C ILE A 564 -11.89 24.35 -23.80
N VAL A 565 -11.01 23.36 -23.70
CA VAL A 565 -10.59 22.80 -22.42
C VAL A 565 -9.26 23.46 -22.04
N ALA A 566 -9.25 24.22 -20.95
CA ALA A 566 -8.04 24.89 -20.47
C ALA A 566 -6.97 23.87 -20.03
N SER A 567 -5.70 24.28 -20.05
CA SER A 567 -4.58 23.45 -19.54
C SER A 567 -4.85 23.00 -18.09
N PRO A 568 -4.40 21.80 -17.66
CA PRO A 568 -4.51 21.38 -16.27
C PRO A 568 -3.81 22.33 -15.29
N ASP A 569 -2.84 23.10 -15.77
CA ASP A 569 -2.10 24.10 -14.99
C ASP A 569 -2.90 25.41 -14.79
N VAL A 570 -4.03 25.56 -15.50
CA VAL A 570 -4.88 26.75 -15.45
C VAL A 570 -6.03 26.50 -14.48
N GLU A 571 -5.93 27.12 -13.30
CA GLU A 571 -6.91 26.98 -12.24
C GLU A 571 -7.85 28.18 -12.15
N TRP A 572 -9.15 27.92 -12.07
CA TRP A 572 -10.14 28.96 -11.85
C TRP A 572 -10.19 29.38 -10.37
N SER A 573 -9.46 30.46 -10.06
CA SER A 573 -9.42 31.09 -8.73
C SER A 573 -10.21 32.39 -8.63
N GLY A 574 -10.86 32.82 -9.73
CA GLY A 574 -11.50 34.14 -9.82
C GLY A 574 -10.52 35.31 -9.96
N HIS A 575 -9.21 35.04 -10.09
CA HIS A 575 -8.18 36.07 -10.20
C HIS A 575 -8.31 36.88 -11.50
N PRO A 576 -8.14 38.22 -11.48
CA PRO A 576 -8.35 39.08 -12.66
C PRO A 576 -7.52 38.71 -13.89
N VAL A 577 -6.28 38.22 -13.69
CA VAL A 577 -5.34 37.91 -14.78
C VAL A 577 -5.88 36.80 -15.70
N LEU A 578 -6.29 35.67 -15.15
CA LEU A 578 -6.84 34.56 -15.95
C LEU A 578 -8.15 34.96 -16.62
N ARG A 579 -9.00 35.70 -15.90
CA ARG A 579 -10.27 36.20 -16.43
C ARG A 579 -10.05 37.17 -17.60
N GLN A 580 -9.05 38.03 -17.51
CA GLN A 580 -8.66 38.93 -18.60
C GLN A 580 -8.09 38.16 -19.79
N GLN A 581 -7.23 37.16 -19.56
CA GLN A 581 -6.68 36.31 -20.61
C GLN A 581 -7.76 35.55 -21.38
N ILE A 582 -8.72 34.94 -20.67
CA ILE A 582 -9.86 34.26 -21.31
C ILE A 582 -10.73 35.25 -22.09
N SER A 583 -10.94 36.47 -21.56
CA SER A 583 -11.69 37.52 -22.25
C SER A 583 -10.98 37.97 -23.53
N GLU A 584 -9.65 38.16 -23.46
CA GLU A 584 -8.81 38.51 -24.61
C GLU A 584 -8.84 37.41 -25.66
N TRP A 585 -8.61 36.15 -25.29
CA TRP A 585 -8.62 35.01 -26.22
C TRP A 585 -10.02 34.74 -26.80
N THR A 586 -11.08 35.13 -26.09
CA THR A 586 -12.46 35.06 -26.60
C THR A 586 -12.76 36.17 -27.61
N ARG A 587 -12.15 37.35 -27.46
CA ARG A 587 -12.36 38.51 -28.35
C ARG A 587 -11.37 38.56 -29.51
N GLN A 588 -10.18 37.99 -29.36
CA GLN A 588 -9.07 38.09 -30.30
C GLN A 588 -8.52 36.71 -30.68
N ARG A 589 -8.10 36.59 -31.93
CA ARG A 589 -7.33 35.48 -32.46
C ARG A 589 -5.96 36.02 -32.87
N GLY A 590 -4.95 35.78 -32.05
CA GLY A 590 -3.69 36.49 -32.16
C GLY A 590 -3.91 38.00 -32.01
N LYS A 591 -3.58 38.78 -33.04
CA LYS A 591 -3.78 40.25 -33.05
C LYS A 591 -5.07 40.71 -33.74
N SER A 592 -5.85 39.79 -34.31
CA SER A 592 -7.07 40.11 -35.06
C SER A 592 -8.31 39.87 -34.21
N PRO A 593 -9.35 40.73 -34.27
CA PRO A 593 -10.61 40.47 -33.58
C PRO A 593 -11.31 39.23 -34.15
N ARG A 594 -11.94 38.45 -33.28
CA ARG A 594 -12.77 37.29 -33.64
C ARG A 594 -14.12 37.73 -34.17
N LEU A 595 -14.60 37.04 -35.20
CA LEU A 595 -15.94 37.19 -35.75
C LEU A 595 -16.96 36.40 -34.93
N HIS A 596 -16.57 35.31 -34.26
CA HIS A 596 -17.53 34.41 -33.60
C HIS A 596 -17.24 34.20 -32.09
N PRO A 597 -17.07 35.28 -31.29
CA PRO A 597 -16.73 35.15 -29.86
C PRO A 597 -17.82 34.46 -29.03
N GLY A 598 -19.08 34.53 -29.45
CA GLY A 598 -20.21 33.87 -28.79
C GLY A 598 -20.24 32.36 -28.98
N ALA A 599 -19.47 31.83 -29.94
CA ALA A 599 -19.37 30.40 -30.25
C ALA A 599 -18.35 29.66 -29.37
N LEU A 600 -17.62 30.35 -28.49
CA LEU A 600 -16.61 29.74 -27.63
C LEU A 600 -17.18 29.46 -26.24
N VAL A 601 -17.01 28.22 -25.77
CA VAL A 601 -17.31 27.79 -24.40
C VAL A 601 -16.01 27.29 -23.78
N TRP A 602 -15.55 27.91 -22.70
CA TRP A 602 -14.36 27.47 -21.99
C TRP A 602 -14.75 26.54 -20.85
N CYS A 603 -13.94 25.52 -20.59
CA CYS A 603 -14.02 24.69 -19.40
C CYS A 603 -12.69 24.74 -18.64
N VAL A 604 -12.77 25.12 -17.36
CA VAL A 604 -11.59 25.36 -16.51
C VAL A 604 -11.73 24.58 -15.20
N LYS A 605 -10.59 24.08 -14.71
CA LYS A 605 -10.51 23.26 -13.50
C LYS A 605 -10.57 24.11 -12.21
N LYS A 606 -11.03 23.53 -11.10
CA LYS A 606 -10.95 24.12 -9.74
C LYS A 606 -9.50 24.22 -9.24
N THR A 607 -9.27 25.04 -8.23
CA THR A 607 -7.98 25.07 -7.52
C THR A 607 -7.74 23.76 -6.77
N GLY A 608 -6.52 23.23 -6.81
CA GLY A 608 -6.14 22.06 -5.99
C GLY A 608 -5.32 21.01 -6.73
N ARG A 609 -4.79 20.05 -5.97
CA ARG A 609 -3.93 18.97 -6.48
C ARG A 609 -4.62 17.61 -6.60
N ASP A 610 -5.92 17.54 -6.32
CA ASP A 610 -6.67 16.28 -6.25
C ASP A 610 -6.47 15.42 -7.52
N LEU A 611 -6.72 15.99 -8.72
CA LEU A 611 -6.53 15.27 -9.98
C LEU A 611 -5.08 14.79 -10.17
N ARG A 612 -4.11 15.64 -9.83
CA ARG A 612 -2.69 15.28 -9.90
C ARG A 612 -2.37 14.12 -8.96
N ASP A 613 -2.83 14.18 -7.71
CA ASP A 613 -2.62 13.13 -6.71
C ASP A 613 -3.22 11.79 -7.15
N LYS A 614 -4.42 11.80 -7.76
CA LYS A 614 -5.06 10.60 -8.32
C LYS A 614 -4.29 10.04 -9.52
N VAL A 615 -3.80 10.90 -10.42
CA VAL A 615 -3.04 10.46 -11.60
C VAL A 615 -1.67 9.91 -11.20
N GLU A 616 -0.94 10.56 -10.28
CA GLU A 616 0.33 10.06 -9.75
C GLU A 616 0.15 8.68 -9.10
N LEU A 617 -0.92 8.50 -8.30
CA LEU A 617 -1.23 7.20 -7.69
C LEU A 617 -1.54 6.13 -8.75
N TRP A 618 -2.34 6.48 -9.77
CA TRP A 618 -2.66 5.57 -10.87
C TRP A 618 -1.41 5.17 -11.67
N LEU A 619 -0.53 6.12 -12.01
CA LEU A 619 0.73 5.86 -12.71
C LEU A 619 1.65 4.95 -11.88
N ALA A 620 1.74 5.19 -10.58
CA ALA A 620 2.52 4.35 -9.68
C ALA A 620 1.99 2.91 -9.66
N TRP A 621 0.67 2.71 -9.55
CA TRP A 621 0.05 1.38 -9.65
C TRP A 621 0.31 0.71 -11.00
N GLN A 622 0.22 1.45 -12.11
CA GLN A 622 0.52 0.90 -13.44
C GLN A 622 1.98 0.47 -13.57
N ARG A 623 2.93 1.26 -13.03
CA ARG A 623 4.36 0.92 -13.05
C ARG A 623 4.61 -0.36 -12.25
N VAL A 624 4.05 -0.45 -11.05
CA VAL A 624 4.14 -1.67 -10.21
C VAL A 624 3.53 -2.88 -10.92
N ALA A 625 2.37 -2.74 -11.55
CA ALA A 625 1.73 -3.82 -12.30
C ALA A 625 2.57 -4.32 -13.48
N ARG A 626 3.24 -3.40 -14.19
CA ARG A 626 4.20 -3.75 -15.26
C ARG A 626 5.41 -4.48 -14.71
N GLU A 627 6.04 -3.94 -13.67
CA GLU A 627 7.23 -4.54 -13.05
C GLU A 627 6.96 -5.97 -12.50
N VAL A 628 5.76 -6.19 -11.95
CA VAL A 628 5.31 -7.51 -11.50
C VAL A 628 5.07 -8.46 -12.69
N ALA A 629 4.43 -7.98 -13.77
CA ALA A 629 4.19 -8.77 -14.98
C ALA A 629 5.50 -9.17 -15.68
N ASP A 630 6.48 -8.26 -15.71
CA ASP A 630 7.80 -8.45 -16.31
C ASP A 630 8.75 -9.28 -15.42
N GLY A 631 8.32 -9.64 -14.21
CA GLY A 631 9.09 -10.46 -13.27
C GLY A 631 10.20 -9.72 -12.52
N THR A 632 10.35 -8.41 -12.72
CA THR A 632 11.36 -7.58 -12.03
C THR A 632 11.06 -7.35 -10.55
N LEU A 633 9.78 -7.46 -10.16
CA LEU A 633 9.31 -7.31 -8.77
C LEU A 633 8.73 -8.63 -8.17
N GLY A 634 8.82 -9.75 -8.90
CA GLY A 634 7.94 -10.92 -8.74
C GLY A 634 8.35 -12.01 -7.75
N GLY A 635 9.40 -11.84 -6.95
CA GLY A 635 9.87 -12.87 -6.00
C GLY A 635 9.24 -12.82 -4.60
N GLU A 636 8.69 -11.66 -4.21
CA GLU A 636 8.48 -11.33 -2.78
C GLU A 636 7.01 -11.15 -2.36
N PHE A 637 6.07 -11.10 -3.31
CA PHE A 637 4.63 -10.92 -3.04
C PHE A 637 3.85 -12.22 -3.16
N ASP A 638 2.88 -12.41 -2.28
CA ASP A 638 2.04 -13.60 -2.26
C ASP A 638 1.05 -13.63 -3.45
N ARG A 639 0.31 -14.74 -3.62
CA ARG A 639 -0.68 -14.87 -4.71
C ARG A 639 -1.87 -13.94 -4.56
N GLY A 640 -2.24 -13.56 -3.33
CA GLY A 640 -3.36 -12.66 -3.04
C GLY A 640 -3.05 -11.23 -3.46
N ASP A 641 -1.87 -10.74 -3.07
CA ASP A 641 -1.34 -9.42 -3.46
C ASP A 641 -1.34 -9.23 -4.99
N ARG A 642 -0.99 -10.28 -5.73
CA ARG A 642 -0.99 -10.25 -7.21
C ARG A 642 -2.39 -10.25 -7.81
N ALA A 643 -3.35 -10.93 -7.17
CA ALA A 643 -4.72 -10.98 -7.63
C ALA A 643 -5.43 -9.63 -7.44
N GLU A 644 -5.15 -8.93 -6.33
CA GLU A 644 -5.73 -7.61 -6.04
C GLU A 644 -5.10 -6.48 -6.87
N LEU A 645 -3.85 -6.64 -7.32
CA LEU A 645 -3.10 -5.60 -8.04
C LEU A 645 -3.86 -5.02 -9.24
N GLN A 646 -4.48 -5.88 -10.07
CA GLN A 646 -5.25 -5.44 -11.24
C GLN A 646 -6.51 -4.66 -10.84
N SER A 647 -7.16 -5.04 -9.73
CA SER A 647 -8.27 -4.26 -9.17
C SER A 647 -7.80 -2.88 -8.74
N LYS A 648 -6.68 -2.80 -7.99
CA LYS A 648 -6.14 -1.52 -7.52
C LYS A 648 -5.74 -0.57 -8.65
N VAL A 649 -5.15 -1.08 -9.74
CA VAL A 649 -4.86 -0.30 -10.93
C VAL A 649 -6.14 0.28 -11.53
N ARG A 650 -7.18 -0.56 -11.70
CA ARG A 650 -8.47 -0.16 -12.26
C ARG A 650 -9.19 0.85 -11.36
N ASP A 651 -9.19 0.63 -10.06
CA ASP A 651 -9.83 1.52 -9.09
C ASP A 651 -9.14 2.89 -9.06
N ALA A 652 -7.80 2.92 -9.13
CA ALA A 652 -7.04 4.16 -9.24
C ALA A 652 -7.29 4.90 -10.56
N GLU A 653 -7.43 4.16 -11.68
CA GLU A 653 -7.79 4.73 -12.98
C GLU A 653 -9.18 5.37 -12.95
N LEU A 654 -10.17 4.65 -12.41
CA LEU A 654 -11.53 5.15 -12.27
C LEU A 654 -11.59 6.37 -11.35
N ALA A 655 -10.86 6.37 -10.24
CA ALA A 655 -10.76 7.52 -9.36
C ALA A 655 -10.13 8.75 -10.04
N ALA A 656 -9.10 8.55 -10.87
CA ALA A 656 -8.51 9.63 -11.66
C ALA A 656 -9.50 10.16 -12.71
N LYS A 657 -10.25 9.27 -13.40
CA LYS A 657 -11.32 9.63 -14.33
C LYS A 657 -12.41 10.43 -13.62
N ASP A 658 -12.91 9.96 -12.49
CA ASP A 658 -13.91 10.67 -11.68
C ASP A 658 -13.42 12.05 -11.24
N GLU A 659 -12.14 12.18 -10.86
CA GLU A 659 -11.60 13.49 -10.46
C GLU A 659 -11.49 14.46 -11.65
N VAL A 660 -11.32 14.02 -12.90
CA VAL A 660 -11.46 14.93 -14.06
C VAL A 660 -12.84 15.59 -14.07
N TRP A 661 -13.90 14.83 -13.76
CA TRP A 661 -15.27 15.33 -13.70
C TRP A 661 -15.53 16.23 -12.48
N GLY A 662 -14.83 15.97 -11.38
CA GLY A 662 -14.84 16.80 -10.17
C GLY A 662 -14.06 18.11 -10.33
N ASP A 663 -12.93 18.07 -11.04
CA ASP A 663 -12.02 19.20 -11.23
C ASP A 663 -12.53 20.19 -12.28
N TYR A 664 -12.91 19.72 -13.48
CA TYR A 664 -13.38 20.57 -14.57
C TYR A 664 -14.82 21.04 -14.35
N ARG A 665 -14.92 22.06 -13.50
CA ARG A 665 -16.16 22.52 -12.87
C ARG A 665 -16.70 23.82 -13.46
N TYR A 666 -15.87 24.68 -14.04
CA TYR A 666 -16.29 26.01 -14.47
C TYR A 666 -16.45 26.09 -15.98
N ALA A 667 -17.65 26.44 -16.44
CA ALA A 667 -17.91 26.77 -17.84
C ALA A 667 -17.98 28.29 -18.02
N ILE A 668 -17.26 28.85 -19.00
CA ILE A 668 -17.13 30.30 -19.20
C ILE A 668 -17.48 30.68 -20.63
N LEU A 669 -18.25 31.74 -20.79
CA LEU A 669 -18.82 32.17 -22.06
C LEU A 669 -18.66 33.68 -22.22
N ALA A 670 -18.68 34.17 -23.46
CA ALA A 670 -18.85 35.59 -23.72
C ALA A 670 -20.23 36.08 -23.25
N ASP A 671 -20.31 37.24 -22.60
CA ASP A 671 -21.59 37.87 -22.28
C ASP A 671 -21.42 39.38 -22.28
N ALA A 672 -22.02 40.05 -23.27
CA ALA A 672 -21.90 41.50 -23.41
C ALA A 672 -22.58 42.29 -22.27
N GLN A 673 -23.42 41.63 -21.46
CA GLN A 673 -24.10 42.26 -20.32
C GLN A 673 -23.23 42.30 -19.05
N THR A 674 -22.10 41.59 -19.02
CA THR A 674 -21.19 41.62 -17.87
C THR A 674 -20.03 42.63 -18.08
N PRO A 675 -19.51 43.27 -17.01
CA PRO A 675 -18.51 44.34 -17.13
C PRO A 675 -17.21 43.93 -17.87
N ASP A 676 -16.82 42.67 -17.77
CA ASP A 676 -15.63 42.09 -18.40
C ASP A 676 -15.94 41.28 -19.66
N GLY A 677 -17.22 41.15 -20.02
CA GLY A 677 -17.67 40.42 -21.18
C GLY A 677 -17.69 38.90 -20.99
N LEU A 678 -17.59 38.37 -19.76
CA LEU A 678 -17.63 36.94 -19.49
C LEU A 678 -18.71 36.55 -18.45
N LYS A 679 -19.44 35.47 -18.74
CA LYS A 679 -20.33 34.79 -17.79
C LYS A 679 -19.71 33.44 -17.38
N VAL A 680 -19.73 33.14 -16.08
CA VAL A 680 -19.17 31.92 -15.49
C VAL A 680 -20.31 31.11 -14.90
N ILE A 681 -20.28 29.81 -15.16
CA ILE A 681 -21.23 28.83 -14.65
C ILE A 681 -20.46 27.80 -13.86
N ASP A 682 -20.91 27.55 -12.64
CA ASP A 682 -20.41 26.48 -11.82
C ASP A 682 -21.25 25.22 -12.07
N LEU A 683 -20.64 24.19 -12.65
CA LEU A 683 -21.30 22.92 -12.99
C LEU A 683 -21.52 22.02 -11.75
N GLY A 684 -20.97 22.38 -10.58
CA GLY A 684 -20.95 21.56 -9.37
C GLY A 684 -19.95 20.40 -9.40
N ALA A 685 -20.04 19.48 -8.44
CA ALA A 685 -19.23 18.26 -8.43
C ALA A 685 -19.80 17.22 -9.42
N GLY A 686 -19.00 16.76 -10.38
CA GLY A 686 -19.39 15.73 -11.34
C GLY A 686 -18.87 14.35 -10.98
N HIS A 687 -19.42 13.34 -11.65
CA HIS A 687 -18.94 11.96 -11.57
C HIS A 687 -19.06 11.28 -12.94
N SER A 688 -18.10 10.40 -13.27
CA SER A 688 -18.00 9.77 -14.59
C SER A 688 -19.09 8.74 -14.87
N SER A 689 -19.77 8.28 -13.82
CA SER A 689 -20.89 7.33 -13.86
C SER A 689 -22.25 7.94 -14.19
N SER A 690 -22.33 9.25 -14.44
CA SER A 690 -23.58 10.01 -14.62
C SER A 690 -24.39 9.68 -15.88
N GLY A 691 -24.01 8.69 -16.70
CA GLY A 691 -24.69 8.32 -17.95
C GLY A 691 -24.65 9.39 -19.05
N GLN A 692 -24.21 10.60 -18.73
CA GLN A 692 -23.97 11.72 -19.63
C GLN A 692 -22.47 11.81 -19.98
N THR A 693 -22.12 12.68 -20.93
CA THR A 693 -20.72 13.01 -21.29
C THR A 693 -20.35 14.37 -20.69
N LEU A 694 -19.05 14.70 -20.54
CA LEU A 694 -18.62 16.02 -20.04
C LEU A 694 -19.15 17.16 -20.92
N CYS A 695 -19.08 16.97 -22.25
CA CYS A 695 -19.72 17.88 -23.20
C CYS A 695 -21.23 17.99 -22.96
N GLY A 696 -21.92 16.86 -22.78
CA GLY A 696 -23.36 16.82 -22.50
C GLY A 696 -23.74 17.55 -21.22
N ARG A 697 -22.93 17.41 -20.16
CA ARG A 697 -23.11 18.11 -18.88
C ARG A 697 -23.01 19.62 -19.04
N ILE A 698 -22.01 20.10 -19.78
CA ILE A 698 -21.85 21.53 -20.06
C ILE A 698 -23.06 22.03 -20.85
N LEU A 699 -23.46 21.34 -21.92
CA LEU A 699 -24.63 21.71 -22.72
C LEU A 699 -25.93 21.74 -21.88
N ALA A 700 -26.12 20.78 -20.98
CA ALA A 700 -27.26 20.74 -20.09
C ALA A 700 -27.29 21.95 -19.15
N ALA A 701 -26.15 22.32 -18.56
CA ALA A 701 -26.03 23.51 -17.73
C ALA A 701 -26.34 24.79 -18.53
N LEU A 702 -25.78 24.93 -19.74
CA LEU A 702 -26.07 26.06 -20.63
C LEU A 702 -27.56 26.19 -20.98
N ARG A 703 -28.23 25.07 -21.23
CA ARG A 703 -29.69 25.05 -21.49
C ARG A 703 -30.49 25.43 -20.25
N SER A 704 -30.12 24.91 -19.07
CA SER A 704 -30.82 25.22 -17.81
C SER A 704 -30.76 26.70 -17.44
N GLU A 705 -29.66 27.38 -17.80
CA GLU A 705 -29.51 28.82 -17.62
C GLU A 705 -30.06 29.67 -18.80
N ALA A 706 -30.75 29.05 -19.76
CA ALA A 706 -31.26 29.69 -20.97
C ALA A 706 -30.18 30.41 -21.83
N LEU A 707 -28.94 29.96 -21.75
CA LEU A 707 -27.80 30.50 -22.51
C LEU A 707 -27.56 29.77 -23.84
N LEU A 708 -28.17 28.60 -24.01
CA LEU A 708 -28.16 27.78 -25.21
C LEU A 708 -29.56 27.26 -25.51
N ASN A 709 -29.98 27.36 -26.76
CA ASN A 709 -31.24 26.81 -27.25
C ASN A 709 -30.99 25.88 -28.44
N ASP A 710 -31.84 24.86 -28.61
CA ASP A 710 -31.76 23.96 -29.77
C ASP A 710 -32.39 24.58 -31.03
N SER A 711 -33.27 25.58 -30.84
CA SER A 711 -33.95 26.29 -31.91
C SER A 711 -34.29 27.72 -31.49
N VAL A 712 -34.60 28.57 -32.47
CA VAL A 712 -35.20 29.90 -32.27
C VAL A 712 -36.66 29.91 -32.72
N GLY A 713 -37.51 30.72 -32.10
CA GLY A 713 -38.91 30.96 -32.49
C GLY A 713 -39.12 32.36 -33.06
N SER A 714 -40.16 32.54 -33.87
CA SER A 714 -40.45 33.82 -34.56
C SER A 714 -40.66 34.98 -33.58
N GLY A 715 -41.41 34.75 -32.50
CA GLY A 715 -41.61 35.75 -31.45
C GLY A 715 -40.34 36.15 -30.68
N TYR A 716 -39.31 35.29 -30.62
CA TYR A 716 -38.01 35.67 -30.05
C TYR A 716 -37.28 36.65 -30.98
N LEU A 717 -37.28 36.39 -32.30
CA LEU A 717 -36.66 37.27 -33.28
C LEU A 717 -37.36 38.63 -33.35
N ASP A 718 -38.68 38.66 -33.27
CA ASP A 718 -39.44 39.91 -33.30
C ASP A 718 -39.20 40.80 -32.07
N ARG A 719 -39.11 40.18 -30.87
CA ARG A 719 -38.75 40.91 -29.63
C ARG A 719 -37.32 41.47 -29.67
N ASN A 720 -36.39 40.73 -30.26
CA ASN A 720 -34.98 41.11 -30.34
C ASN A 720 -34.60 41.79 -31.66
N TRP A 721 -35.59 42.30 -32.41
CA TRP A 721 -35.32 43.03 -33.64
C TRP A 721 -34.50 44.31 -33.35
N PRO A 722 -33.38 44.55 -34.05
CA PRO A 722 -32.53 45.72 -33.79
C PRO A 722 -33.31 47.02 -33.93
N PRO A 723 -33.29 47.95 -32.95
CA PRO A 723 -34.04 49.21 -33.02
C PRO A 723 -33.75 50.01 -34.29
N ALA A 724 -32.48 50.07 -34.71
CA ALA A 724 -32.04 50.76 -35.92
C ALA A 724 -32.59 50.19 -37.24
N LEU A 725 -33.08 48.94 -37.23
CA LEU A 725 -33.62 48.25 -38.40
C LEU A 725 -35.14 48.06 -38.32
N ARG A 726 -35.78 48.54 -37.24
CA ARG A 726 -37.22 48.36 -37.03
C ARG A 726 -38.03 49.24 -37.98
N ASP A 727 -37.62 50.49 -38.19
CA ASP A 727 -38.29 51.42 -39.11
C ASP A 727 -38.16 51.00 -40.59
N ALA A 728 -37.02 50.40 -40.95
CA ALA A 728 -36.80 49.84 -42.27
C ALA A 728 -37.54 48.50 -42.50
N GLY A 729 -37.99 47.84 -41.42
CA GLY A 729 -38.69 46.55 -41.46
C GLY A 729 -37.91 45.41 -42.11
N ALA A 730 -36.59 45.54 -42.27
CA ALA A 730 -35.72 44.59 -42.97
C ALA A 730 -34.42 44.34 -42.20
N TRP A 731 -34.15 43.09 -41.84
CA TRP A 731 -32.94 42.65 -41.14
C TRP A 731 -32.06 41.82 -42.08
N PRO A 732 -30.85 42.29 -42.45
CA PRO A 732 -29.93 41.49 -43.25
C PRO A 732 -29.63 40.13 -42.60
N LEU A 733 -29.77 39.02 -43.34
CA LEU A 733 -29.53 37.67 -42.80
C LEU A 733 -28.10 37.46 -42.31
N ALA A 734 -27.12 38.09 -42.97
CA ALA A 734 -25.73 38.11 -42.51
C ALA A 734 -25.60 38.72 -41.10
N SER A 735 -26.30 39.83 -40.82
CA SER A 735 -26.31 40.48 -39.51
C SER A 735 -27.10 39.69 -38.47
N LEU A 736 -28.22 39.08 -38.87
CA LEU A 736 -29.01 38.19 -38.01
C LEU A 736 -28.15 37.01 -37.53
N ARG A 737 -27.53 36.28 -38.46
CA ARG A 737 -26.59 35.19 -38.16
C ARG A 737 -25.46 35.67 -37.23
N GLN A 738 -24.87 36.83 -37.56
CA GLN A 738 -23.79 37.40 -36.75
C GLN A 738 -24.22 37.69 -35.31
N SER A 739 -25.50 38.03 -35.08
CA SER A 739 -26.04 38.30 -33.75
C SER A 739 -26.11 37.04 -32.87
N PHE A 740 -26.27 35.85 -33.46
CA PHE A 740 -26.14 34.58 -32.74
C PHE A 740 -24.67 34.23 -32.46
N LEU A 741 -23.78 34.50 -33.44
CA LEU A 741 -22.37 34.12 -33.36
C LEU A 741 -21.51 35.03 -32.48
N ASN A 742 -21.92 36.29 -32.29
CA ASN A 742 -21.24 37.23 -31.40
C ASN A 742 -21.81 37.23 -29.96
N GLY A 743 -22.85 36.44 -29.70
CA GLY A 743 -23.50 36.33 -28.39
C GLY A 743 -24.49 37.45 -28.05
N SER A 744 -24.91 38.26 -29.04
CA SER A 744 -25.97 39.28 -28.84
C SER A 744 -27.36 38.66 -28.71
N LEU A 745 -27.57 37.49 -29.31
CA LEU A 745 -28.75 36.63 -29.16
C LEU A 745 -28.36 35.32 -28.46
N THR A 746 -29.36 34.53 -28.06
CA THR A 746 -29.15 33.18 -27.52
C THR A 746 -28.21 32.36 -28.39
N ARG A 747 -27.40 31.50 -27.77
CA ARG A 747 -26.55 30.59 -28.55
C ARG A 747 -27.38 29.47 -29.16
N LEU A 748 -26.89 28.96 -30.28
CA LEU A 748 -27.37 27.75 -30.94
C LEU A 748 -26.17 26.81 -31.14
N VAL A 749 -26.40 25.50 -31.09
CA VAL A 749 -25.33 24.50 -31.31
C VAL A 749 -24.75 24.63 -32.72
N ASP A 750 -25.61 24.74 -33.73
CA ASP A 750 -25.24 24.99 -35.13
C ASP A 750 -26.16 26.09 -35.72
N PRO A 751 -25.79 27.39 -35.57
CA PRO A 751 -26.62 28.51 -36.00
C PRO A 751 -27.02 28.46 -37.48
N ASP A 752 -26.11 28.00 -38.35
CA ASP A 752 -26.32 28.03 -39.80
C ASP A 752 -27.40 27.03 -40.21
N SER A 753 -27.33 25.80 -39.70
CA SER A 753 -28.35 24.77 -40.00
C SER A 753 -29.71 25.11 -39.38
N THR A 754 -29.73 25.57 -38.13
CA THR A 754 -30.96 25.94 -37.43
C THR A 754 -31.66 27.11 -38.12
N LEU A 755 -30.94 28.19 -38.47
CA LEU A 755 -31.53 29.36 -39.11
C LEU A 755 -32.02 29.08 -40.53
N ARG A 756 -31.26 28.31 -41.34
CA ARG A 756 -31.72 27.91 -42.69
C ARG A 756 -33.05 27.17 -42.65
N HIS A 757 -33.21 26.26 -41.69
CA HIS A 757 -34.45 25.51 -41.52
C HIS A 757 -35.59 26.39 -41.00
N LYS A 758 -35.33 27.19 -39.95
CA LYS A 758 -36.36 27.99 -39.27
C LYS A 758 -36.84 29.17 -40.09
N ILE A 759 -35.98 29.84 -40.87
CA ILE A 759 -36.38 30.95 -41.73
C ILE A 759 -37.35 30.47 -42.81
N VAL A 760 -37.11 29.31 -43.42
CA VAL A 760 -38.05 28.70 -44.38
C VAL A 760 -39.41 28.43 -43.72
N GLU A 761 -39.40 27.89 -42.50
CA GLU A 761 -40.63 27.64 -41.72
C GLU A 761 -41.38 28.95 -41.41
N PHE A 762 -40.68 30.00 -40.98
CA PHE A 762 -41.30 31.30 -40.66
C PHE A 762 -41.89 31.99 -41.88
N VAL A 763 -41.24 31.90 -43.04
CA VAL A 763 -41.74 32.50 -44.29
C VAL A 763 -42.98 31.77 -44.80
N ALA A 764 -42.98 30.44 -44.73
CA ALA A 764 -44.13 29.63 -45.12
C ALA A 764 -45.36 29.89 -44.23
N LYS A 765 -45.16 30.16 -42.93
CA LYS A 765 -46.23 30.49 -41.98
C LYS A 765 -46.70 31.95 -42.01
N GLY A 766 -45.99 32.83 -42.73
CA GLY A 766 -46.28 34.26 -42.76
C GLY A 766 -45.79 35.04 -41.52
N ASP A 767 -44.99 34.40 -40.65
CA ASP A 767 -44.40 35.03 -39.46
C ASP A 767 -43.33 36.07 -39.84
N PHE A 768 -42.67 35.90 -40.98
CA PHE A 768 -41.72 36.83 -41.58
C PHE A 768 -41.75 36.71 -43.12
N GLY A 769 -41.22 37.71 -43.83
CA GLY A 769 -40.89 37.57 -45.26
C GLY A 769 -39.39 37.36 -45.48
N LEU A 770 -39.00 36.88 -46.65
CA LEU A 770 -37.60 36.84 -47.11
C LEU A 770 -37.48 37.70 -48.36
N ALA A 771 -36.41 38.47 -48.51
CA ALA A 771 -36.16 39.22 -49.72
C ALA A 771 -34.70 39.16 -50.16
N SER A 772 -34.45 39.19 -51.47
CA SER A 772 -33.11 39.18 -52.04
C SER A 772 -32.92 40.24 -53.12
N GLY A 773 -31.71 40.77 -53.22
CA GLY A 773 -31.30 41.75 -54.23
C GLY A 773 -31.96 43.11 -54.03
N ARG A 774 -31.52 43.87 -53.02
CA ARG A 774 -32.04 45.22 -52.72
C ARG A 774 -31.75 46.19 -53.88
N LEU A 775 -32.78 46.87 -54.36
CA LEU A 775 -32.74 47.87 -55.42
C LEU A 775 -32.54 49.28 -54.82
N GLY A 776 -32.01 50.21 -55.62
CA GLY A 776 -31.66 51.57 -55.18
C GLY A 776 -32.85 52.46 -54.77
N ASP A 777 -34.07 52.02 -55.07
CA ASP A 777 -35.36 52.64 -54.73
C ASP A 777 -35.98 52.12 -53.41
N GLY A 778 -35.30 51.17 -52.74
CA GLY A 778 -35.82 50.52 -51.53
C GLY A 778 -36.61 49.24 -51.79
N GLY A 779 -36.80 48.84 -53.05
CA GLY A 779 -37.40 47.57 -53.44
C GLY A 779 -36.42 46.38 -53.39
N TYR A 780 -36.90 45.19 -53.76
CA TYR A 780 -36.12 43.97 -53.81
C TYR A 780 -36.42 43.19 -55.10
N ASN A 781 -35.41 42.52 -55.67
CA ASN A 781 -35.55 41.70 -56.87
C ASN A 781 -36.51 40.52 -56.67
N ARG A 782 -36.52 39.94 -55.47
CA ARG A 782 -37.44 38.86 -55.08
C ARG A 782 -37.90 39.06 -53.65
N VAL A 783 -39.17 38.79 -53.38
CA VAL A 783 -39.79 38.83 -52.06
C VAL A 783 -40.63 37.57 -51.90
N TRP A 784 -40.37 36.81 -50.84
CA TRP A 784 -41.14 35.65 -50.42
C TRP A 784 -41.96 35.92 -49.16
N PHE A 785 -43.25 35.59 -49.18
CA PHE A 785 -44.16 35.74 -48.04
C PHE A 785 -45.37 34.82 -48.17
N GLU A 786 -45.66 34.00 -47.15
CA GLU A 786 -46.73 32.98 -47.17
C GLU A 786 -46.56 31.96 -48.33
N GLU A 787 -45.31 31.58 -48.63
CA GLU A 787 -44.99 30.60 -49.66
C GLU A 787 -43.75 29.77 -49.30
N ILE A 788 -43.61 28.61 -49.95
CA ILE A 788 -42.50 27.69 -49.69
C ILE A 788 -41.23 28.24 -50.35
N VAL A 789 -40.21 28.51 -49.53
CA VAL A 789 -38.89 28.93 -49.98
C VAL A 789 -37.95 27.73 -49.99
N PRO A 790 -37.27 27.42 -51.10
CA PRO A 790 -36.25 26.37 -51.10
C PRO A 790 -35.03 26.83 -50.28
N SER A 791 -34.43 25.90 -49.52
CA SER A 791 -33.44 26.23 -48.47
C SER A 791 -32.15 26.88 -48.97
N ASP A 792 -31.87 26.76 -50.26
CA ASP A 792 -30.73 27.37 -50.96
C ASP A 792 -30.89 28.89 -51.13
N GLU A 793 -32.12 29.41 -51.13
CA GLU A 793 -32.40 30.86 -51.16
C GLU A 793 -32.12 31.55 -49.81
N VAL A 794 -32.03 30.80 -48.70
CA VAL A 794 -31.62 31.32 -47.39
C VAL A 794 -30.09 31.33 -47.31
N THR A 795 -29.47 32.34 -47.92
CA THR A 795 -28.03 32.59 -47.83
C THR A 795 -27.71 33.69 -46.81
N PHE A 796 -26.60 33.56 -46.10
CA PHE A 796 -26.12 34.55 -45.14
C PHE A 796 -25.14 35.54 -45.77
N GLU A 797 -25.29 35.78 -47.07
CA GLU A 797 -24.46 36.69 -47.85
C GLU A 797 -25.06 38.11 -47.90
N HIS A 798 -24.29 39.06 -48.40
CA HIS A 798 -24.78 40.43 -48.60
C HIS A 798 -25.90 40.45 -49.64
N GLY A 799 -27.06 41.03 -49.27
CA GLY A 799 -28.18 41.21 -50.19
C GLY A 799 -29.42 40.37 -49.91
N VAL A 800 -29.42 39.53 -48.86
CA VAL A 800 -30.60 38.78 -48.39
C VAL A 800 -31.09 39.30 -47.04
N TYR A 801 -32.40 39.48 -46.89
CA TYR A 801 -33.03 40.17 -45.77
C TYR A 801 -34.25 39.41 -45.24
N LEU A 802 -34.37 39.30 -43.92
CA LEU A 802 -35.61 38.93 -43.25
C LEU A 802 -36.49 40.17 -43.13
N LEU A 803 -37.75 40.09 -43.54
CA LEU A 803 -38.71 41.20 -43.53
C LEU A 803 -39.76 41.01 -42.45
N GLN A 804 -40.16 42.11 -41.81
CA GLN A 804 -41.34 42.11 -40.94
C GLN A 804 -42.62 41.80 -41.76
N PRO A 805 -43.63 41.16 -41.15
CA PRO A 805 -44.87 40.78 -41.86
C PRO A 805 -45.58 41.95 -42.55
N SER A 806 -45.62 43.12 -41.90
CA SER A 806 -46.22 44.34 -42.45
C SER A 806 -45.49 44.81 -43.72
N THR A 807 -44.16 44.83 -43.68
CA THR A 807 -43.29 45.24 -44.79
C THR A 807 -43.34 44.25 -45.95
N ALA A 808 -43.26 42.95 -45.66
CA ALA A 808 -43.36 41.89 -46.66
C ALA A 808 -44.71 41.92 -47.41
N ARG A 809 -45.82 42.12 -46.67
CA ARG A 809 -47.16 42.24 -47.25
C ARG A 809 -47.32 43.49 -48.12
N SER A 810 -46.71 44.61 -47.72
CA SER A 810 -46.72 45.85 -48.52
C SER A 810 -45.95 45.67 -49.84
N LEU A 811 -44.74 45.09 -49.78
CA LEU A 811 -43.88 44.88 -50.95
C LEU A 811 -44.46 43.86 -51.93
N LYS A 812 -45.12 42.81 -51.43
CA LYS A 812 -45.79 41.80 -52.28
C LYS A 812 -47.05 42.35 -52.95
N ARG A 813 -47.76 43.30 -52.32
CA ARG A 813 -48.91 44.01 -52.92
C ARG A 813 -48.48 45.00 -54.02
N SER A 814 -47.34 45.68 -53.86
CA SER A 814 -46.83 46.61 -54.89
C SER A 814 -46.31 45.92 -56.16
N LEU A 815 -45.91 44.65 -56.08
CA LEU A 815 -45.47 43.84 -57.23
C LEU A 815 -46.64 43.24 -58.05
N ALA A 816 -47.89 43.38 -57.58
CA ALA A 816 -49.07 42.70 -58.15
C ALA A 816 -49.90 43.56 -59.13
N ILE A 817 -49.37 44.68 -59.65
CA ILE A 817 -50.05 45.49 -60.69
C ILE A 817 -49.21 45.49 -61.98
N PRO A 818 -49.71 44.91 -63.08
CA PRO A 818 -49.29 45.29 -64.43
C PRO A 818 -50.43 45.98 -65.19
N ASP A 819 -50.14 47.16 -65.73
CA ASP A 819 -51.01 47.91 -66.66
C ASP A 819 -51.21 47.17 -68.00
N VAL A 820 -52.43 47.29 -68.49
CA VAL A 820 -53.00 46.68 -69.69
C VAL A 820 -52.59 47.44 -70.95
N VAL A 821 -52.08 46.75 -71.98
CA VAL A 821 -52.27 47.16 -73.39
C VAL A 821 -52.63 45.94 -74.25
N THR A 822 -53.80 46.04 -74.87
CA THR A 822 -54.48 45.12 -75.79
C THR A 822 -53.85 45.03 -77.18
N THR A 823 -53.82 43.84 -77.79
CA THR A 823 -54.36 43.59 -79.15
C THR A 823 -54.69 42.11 -79.42
N LYS A 824 -56.00 41.88 -79.64
CA LYS A 824 -56.74 40.97 -80.55
C LYS A 824 -56.38 39.47 -80.74
N ARG A 825 -57.42 38.68 -80.42
CA ARG A 825 -57.84 37.29 -80.69
C ARG A 825 -57.64 36.77 -82.13
N PRO A 826 -57.63 35.43 -82.34
CA PRO A 826 -58.91 34.72 -82.56
C PRO A 826 -59.07 33.39 -81.77
N ASP A 827 -60.33 33.10 -81.44
CA ASP A 827 -60.89 31.83 -80.93
C ASP A 827 -61.81 31.24 -82.05
N PRO A 828 -62.51 30.09 -81.91
CA PRO A 828 -62.43 28.98 -80.93
C PRO A 828 -62.49 27.57 -81.56
N VAL A 829 -62.18 26.50 -80.81
CA VAL A 829 -62.90 25.21 -80.92
C VAL A 829 -63.08 24.59 -79.53
N THR A 830 -64.32 24.20 -79.23
CA THR A 830 -64.84 23.61 -77.98
C THR A 830 -65.16 22.10 -78.20
N PRO A 831 -65.72 21.32 -77.24
CA PRO A 831 -65.05 20.34 -76.36
C PRO A 831 -65.58 18.87 -76.49
N MET A 832 -65.27 18.02 -75.48
CA MET A 832 -65.80 16.67 -75.10
C MET A 832 -65.03 15.41 -75.61
N PRO A 833 -65.20 14.22 -74.99
CA PRO A 833 -65.35 13.82 -73.58
C PRO A 833 -64.47 12.56 -73.20
N PRO A 834 -64.55 11.98 -71.98
CA PRO A 834 -63.67 10.90 -71.49
C PRO A 834 -64.28 9.48 -71.56
N GLU A 835 -63.44 8.43 -71.59
CA GLU A 835 -63.59 7.03 -71.07
C GLU A 835 -62.58 6.08 -71.78
N PRO A 836 -62.35 4.81 -71.35
CA PRO A 836 -62.07 4.29 -70.01
C PRO A 836 -60.82 3.36 -70.00
N ASP A 837 -60.44 2.88 -68.81
CA ASP A 837 -59.36 1.92 -68.52
C ASP A 837 -59.48 0.59 -69.32
N PRO A 838 -58.35 -0.08 -69.61
CA PRO A 838 -58.26 -1.47 -69.17
C PRO A 838 -56.87 -1.91 -68.68
N GLY A 839 -56.88 -2.58 -67.53
CA GLY A 839 -56.32 -3.94 -67.41
C GLY A 839 -54.80 -4.13 -67.38
N LEU A 840 -54.31 -4.56 -66.21
CA LEU A 840 -53.01 -5.17 -65.96
C LEU A 840 -52.62 -6.26 -66.98
N THR A 841 -51.40 -6.19 -67.54
CA THR A 841 -50.53 -7.36 -67.78
C THR A 841 -49.08 -6.95 -68.02
N THR A 842 -48.18 -7.84 -67.63
CA THR A 842 -46.76 -7.63 -67.37
C THR A 842 -45.83 -8.14 -68.50
N VAL A 843 -44.66 -7.49 -68.64
CA VAL A 843 -43.35 -7.94 -69.21
C VAL A 843 -43.18 -7.88 -70.76
N PRO A 844 -41.96 -7.70 -71.36
CA PRO A 844 -40.67 -7.08 -70.94
C PRO A 844 -40.17 -5.96 -71.90
N SER A 845 -39.22 -5.11 -71.50
CA SER A 845 -38.41 -4.34 -72.46
C SER A 845 -36.91 -4.30 -72.10
N HIS A 846 -36.10 -4.46 -73.14
CA HIS A 846 -34.66 -4.73 -73.24
C HIS A 846 -33.67 -3.89 -72.39
N PRO A 847 -32.46 -4.43 -72.13
CA PRO A 847 -31.40 -3.73 -71.41
C PRO A 847 -30.77 -2.63 -72.28
N ALA A 848 -30.62 -1.43 -71.73
CA ALA A 848 -29.90 -0.32 -72.36
C ALA A 848 -28.39 -0.55 -72.29
N THR A 849 -27.72 -0.59 -73.43
CA THR A 849 -26.25 -0.59 -73.53
C THR A 849 -25.70 0.83 -73.29
N PRO A 850 -24.62 0.99 -72.49
CA PRO A 850 -24.02 2.30 -72.21
C PRO A 850 -23.30 2.87 -73.45
N LYS A 851 -23.54 4.15 -73.77
CA LYS A 851 -22.80 4.93 -74.79
C LYS A 851 -21.81 5.88 -74.12
N THR A 852 -20.58 5.92 -74.61
CA THR A 852 -19.53 6.83 -74.12
C THR A 852 -19.49 8.11 -74.96
N LEU A 853 -19.57 9.28 -74.32
CA LEU A 853 -19.45 10.61 -74.92
C LEU A 853 -18.04 11.17 -74.69
N ARG A 854 -17.38 11.70 -75.74
CA ARG A 854 -16.06 12.33 -75.65
C ARG A 854 -16.10 13.76 -76.20
N MET A 855 -15.63 14.72 -75.41
CA MET A 855 -15.51 16.14 -75.78
C MET A 855 -14.06 16.61 -75.59
N SER A 856 -13.55 17.45 -76.50
CA SER A 856 -12.20 18.04 -76.44
C SER A 856 -12.21 19.47 -76.98
N GLY A 857 -11.53 20.41 -76.30
CA GLY A 857 -11.38 21.82 -76.72
C GLY A 857 -10.48 22.62 -75.77
N SER A 858 -9.97 23.78 -76.22
CA SER A 858 -9.17 24.71 -75.41
C SER A 858 -10.05 25.63 -74.57
N VAL A 859 -9.70 25.87 -73.30
CA VAL A 859 -10.50 26.67 -72.35
C VAL A 859 -9.70 27.86 -71.79
N PRO A 860 -10.14 29.12 -72.01
CA PRO A 860 -9.49 30.32 -71.45
C PRO A 860 -9.48 30.36 -69.92
N ALA A 861 -8.46 31.00 -69.34
CA ALA A 861 -8.18 31.01 -67.89
C ALA A 861 -9.33 31.58 -67.02
N GLU A 862 -10.09 32.55 -67.54
CA GLU A 862 -11.21 33.19 -66.82
C GLU A 862 -12.41 32.25 -66.56
N LEU A 863 -12.50 31.12 -67.27
CA LEU A 863 -13.63 30.20 -67.22
C LEU A 863 -13.34 28.91 -66.44
N TRP A 864 -12.14 28.74 -65.88
CA TRP A 864 -11.71 27.51 -65.21
C TRP A 864 -12.57 27.15 -63.99
N ASN A 865 -12.95 28.14 -63.16
CA ASN A 865 -13.84 27.90 -62.01
C ASN A 865 -15.26 27.45 -62.41
N ARG A 866 -15.73 27.83 -63.60
CA ARG A 866 -17.06 27.42 -64.11
C ARG A 866 -17.04 26.00 -64.69
N LEU A 867 -15.90 25.54 -65.21
CA LEU A 867 -15.73 24.17 -65.70
C LEU A 867 -15.83 23.15 -64.56
N GLY A 868 -15.16 23.43 -63.44
CA GLY A 868 -15.20 22.58 -62.23
C GLY A 868 -16.55 22.53 -61.53
N THR A 869 -17.32 23.63 -61.55
CA THR A 869 -18.60 23.73 -60.81
C THR A 869 -19.85 23.41 -61.63
N ARG A 870 -19.81 23.46 -62.98
CA ARG A 870 -21.00 23.19 -63.83
C ARG A 870 -20.94 21.91 -64.68
N ILE A 871 -19.76 21.48 -65.11
CA ILE A 871 -19.62 20.32 -66.01
C ILE A 871 -19.36 19.04 -65.21
N ILE A 872 -18.41 19.07 -64.28
CA ILE A 872 -18.03 17.90 -63.46
C ILE A 872 -19.22 17.33 -62.66
N PRO A 873 -20.08 18.14 -62.00
CA PRO A 873 -21.21 17.60 -61.25
C PRO A 873 -22.28 16.93 -62.11
N LYS A 874 -22.45 17.37 -63.37
CA LYS A 874 -23.42 16.78 -64.31
C LYS A 874 -22.95 15.46 -64.93
N LEU A 875 -21.64 15.22 -64.97
CA LEU A 875 -21.03 13.98 -65.46
C LEU A 875 -20.75 12.97 -64.32
N ARG A 876 -20.87 13.41 -63.06
CA ARG A 876 -20.68 12.58 -61.86
C ARG A 876 -21.70 11.44 -61.71
N SER A 877 -22.82 11.51 -62.43
CA SER A 877 -23.85 10.47 -62.49
C SER A 877 -23.53 9.31 -63.45
N GLY A 878 -22.46 9.41 -64.26
CA GLY A 878 -21.99 8.33 -65.14
C GLY A 878 -20.92 7.45 -64.50
N ALA A 879 -20.90 6.15 -64.82
CA ALA A 879 -19.85 5.23 -64.37
C ALA A 879 -18.53 5.44 -65.14
N ASN A 880 -17.40 5.45 -64.43
CA ASN A 880 -16.02 5.56 -64.94
C ASN A 880 -15.66 6.89 -65.65
N LEU A 881 -15.75 8.00 -64.93
CA LEU A 881 -15.23 9.30 -65.38
C LEU A 881 -13.69 9.34 -65.28
N SER A 882 -12.98 9.51 -66.40
CA SER A 882 -11.55 9.86 -66.43
C SER A 882 -11.35 11.25 -67.04
N ILE A 883 -10.53 12.07 -66.38
CA ILE A 883 -10.20 13.45 -66.82
C ILE A 883 -8.70 13.50 -67.11
N HIS A 884 -8.37 13.86 -68.35
CA HIS A 884 -6.98 14.14 -68.74
C HIS A 884 -6.87 15.65 -68.99
N VAL A 885 -6.00 16.32 -68.23
CA VAL A 885 -5.70 17.75 -68.39
C VAL A 885 -4.26 17.86 -68.82
N ASP A 886 -4.02 18.48 -69.98
CA ASP A 886 -2.69 18.82 -70.48
C ASP A 886 -2.48 20.32 -70.30
N ILE A 887 -1.49 20.69 -69.50
CA ILE A 887 -1.20 22.07 -69.11
C ILE A 887 0.18 22.43 -69.65
N SER A 888 0.23 23.38 -70.57
CA SER A 888 1.47 23.94 -71.09
C SER A 888 1.54 25.44 -70.80
N SER A 889 2.68 25.90 -70.31
CA SER A 889 2.93 27.32 -70.02
C SER A 889 4.37 27.67 -70.41
N THR A 890 4.58 28.84 -70.99
CA THR A 890 5.90 29.34 -71.37
C THR A 890 6.42 30.25 -70.26
N ILE A 891 7.53 29.88 -69.63
CA ILE A 891 8.09 30.57 -68.46
C ILE A 891 9.51 31.06 -68.81
N GLY A 892 9.89 32.23 -68.29
CA GLY A 892 11.25 32.77 -68.44
C GLY A 892 12.31 31.91 -67.75
N ALA A 893 13.52 31.84 -68.32
CA ALA A 893 14.58 30.92 -67.89
C ALA A 893 14.96 31.07 -66.40
N ASP A 894 14.90 32.28 -65.86
CA ASP A 894 15.32 32.60 -64.49
C ASP A 894 14.30 32.14 -63.41
N SER A 895 13.05 31.89 -63.81
CA SER A 895 11.96 31.50 -62.88
C SER A 895 11.54 30.03 -63.00
N ALA A 896 12.11 29.30 -63.97
CA ALA A 896 11.71 27.93 -64.28
C ALA A 896 11.95 26.95 -63.12
N GLU A 897 13.08 27.06 -62.41
CA GLU A 897 13.41 26.16 -61.29
C GLU A 897 12.56 26.40 -60.03
N ILE A 898 12.09 27.63 -59.81
CA ILE A 898 11.25 27.98 -58.65
C ILE A 898 9.84 27.44 -58.89
N VAL A 899 9.27 27.68 -60.07
CA VAL A 899 7.93 27.22 -60.43
C VAL A 899 7.87 25.69 -60.50
N GLU A 900 8.92 25.01 -60.98
CA GLU A 900 8.99 23.54 -60.97
C GLU A 900 8.93 22.98 -59.53
N ARG A 901 9.61 23.64 -58.58
CA ARG A 901 9.63 23.21 -57.16
C ARG A 901 8.29 23.42 -56.47
N GLU A 902 7.63 24.55 -56.71
CA GLU A 902 6.29 24.85 -56.17
C GLU A 902 5.23 23.89 -56.72
N LEU A 903 5.27 23.58 -58.03
CA LEU A 903 4.36 22.63 -58.64
C LEU A 903 4.55 21.20 -58.11
N GLN A 904 5.80 20.78 -57.85
CA GLN A 904 6.07 19.49 -57.21
C GLN A 904 5.54 19.42 -55.78
N GLN A 905 5.62 20.50 -55.02
CA GLN A 905 5.08 20.58 -53.66
C GLN A 905 3.55 20.53 -53.67
N ALA A 906 2.89 21.30 -54.53
CA ALA A 906 1.43 21.27 -54.68
C ALA A 906 0.91 19.89 -55.12
N LEU A 907 1.61 19.20 -56.04
CA LEU A 907 1.26 17.83 -56.45
C LEU A 907 1.44 16.82 -55.32
N GLN A 908 2.39 17.05 -54.41
CA GLN A 908 2.63 16.22 -53.24
C GLN A 908 1.54 16.41 -52.17
N GLU A 909 1.10 17.65 -51.94
CA GLU A 909 -0.01 17.98 -51.04
C GLU A 909 -1.36 17.42 -51.54
N LEU A 910 -1.54 17.32 -52.86
CA LEU A 910 -2.71 16.71 -53.49
C LEU A 910 -2.64 15.17 -53.60
N GLY A 911 -1.56 14.54 -53.15
CA GLY A 911 -1.40 13.07 -53.14
C GLY A 911 -1.22 12.42 -54.50
N LEU A 912 -0.91 13.19 -55.56
CA LEU A 912 -0.84 12.72 -56.96
C LEU A 912 0.55 12.23 -57.38
N LYS A 913 1.49 12.04 -56.44
CA LYS A 913 2.92 11.81 -56.73
C LYS A 913 3.27 10.42 -57.28
N GLN A 914 2.31 9.53 -57.53
CA GLN A 914 2.57 8.21 -58.10
C GLN A 914 1.64 7.91 -59.28
N GLN A 915 2.00 8.39 -60.46
CA GLN A 915 1.76 7.76 -61.77
C GLN A 915 2.41 8.59 -62.90
N GLY A 916 3.65 8.25 -63.27
CA GLY A 916 4.20 8.49 -64.62
C GLY A 916 4.18 9.92 -65.21
N HIS A 917 4.56 10.96 -64.46
CA HIS A 917 4.75 12.30 -65.06
C HIS A 917 6.11 12.40 -65.78
N CYS A 918 6.07 12.47 -67.11
CA CYS A 918 7.26 12.71 -67.95
C CYS A 918 7.45 14.22 -68.14
N TRP A 919 8.54 14.78 -67.60
CA TRP A 919 8.91 16.18 -67.82
C TRP A 919 9.77 16.29 -69.09
N GLU A 920 9.16 16.63 -70.23
CA GLU A 920 9.89 16.86 -71.48
C GLU A 920 10.36 18.32 -71.57
N ARG A 921 11.62 18.60 -71.19
CA ARG A 921 12.26 19.90 -71.51
C ARG A 921 12.66 19.90 -72.99
N ARG A 922 11.80 20.44 -73.87
CA ARG A 922 12.17 20.65 -75.29
C ARG A 922 12.96 21.94 -75.44
N HIS A 923 14.28 21.83 -75.47
CA HIS A 923 15.15 22.88 -76.01
C HIS A 923 15.03 22.91 -77.54
N LEU A 924 14.71 24.08 -78.08
CA LEU A 924 14.83 24.36 -79.51
C LEU A 924 16.33 24.49 -79.88
N ALA A 925 16.98 23.37 -80.25
CA ALA A 925 17.91 23.22 -81.39
C ALA A 925 19.01 22.13 -81.18
N GLY A 926 19.17 21.23 -82.16
CA GLY A 926 20.50 20.82 -82.67
C GLY A 926 21.12 19.44 -82.32
N LEU A 927 20.78 18.42 -83.14
CA LEU A 927 21.64 17.36 -83.73
C LEU A 927 22.65 16.50 -82.90
N ARG A 928 22.38 15.17 -82.96
CA ARG A 928 23.27 14.01 -83.25
C ARG A 928 24.20 13.40 -82.17
N ARG A 929 23.77 12.19 -81.75
CA ARG A 929 24.48 10.87 -81.74
C ARG A 929 25.65 10.62 -80.73
N PRO A 930 26.02 9.36 -80.41
CA PRO A 930 25.21 8.23 -79.90
C PRO A 930 25.97 7.35 -78.83
N MET A 931 25.31 6.25 -78.36
CA MET A 931 25.93 4.93 -78.05
C MET A 931 26.58 4.68 -76.64
N PRO A 932 26.75 3.40 -76.17
CA PRO A 932 25.76 2.68 -75.33
C PRO A 932 26.41 1.83 -74.17
N PRO A 933 26.18 0.49 -73.98
CA PRO A 933 25.23 -0.15 -73.06
C PRO A 933 25.87 -1.18 -72.08
N GLY A 934 25.10 -1.73 -71.13
CA GLY A 934 25.47 -2.99 -70.45
C GLY A 934 24.54 -3.36 -69.29
N ARG A 935 23.60 -4.31 -69.49
CA ARG A 935 23.65 -5.75 -69.08
C ARG A 935 23.55 -5.97 -67.56
N ARG A 936 22.83 -6.94 -66.99
CA ARG A 936 21.90 -8.02 -67.40
C ARG A 936 21.30 -8.52 -66.06
N ARG A 937 19.98 -8.68 -65.93
CA ARG A 937 19.24 -9.96 -65.91
C ARG A 937 19.78 -11.05 -64.97
N SER A 938 18.91 -11.47 -64.04
CA SER A 938 18.40 -12.86 -63.80
C SER A 938 17.80 -12.90 -62.39
N GLN A 939 16.78 -13.65 -62.00
CA GLN A 939 15.78 -14.55 -62.59
C GLN A 939 14.89 -14.98 -61.39
N GLY A 940 13.66 -15.40 -61.63
CA GLY A 940 12.90 -16.23 -60.67
C GLY A 940 11.52 -15.69 -60.36
N GLY A 941 10.56 -15.95 -61.25
CA GLY A 941 9.14 -15.73 -60.98
C GLY A 941 8.47 -16.94 -60.35
N LEU A 942 7.38 -16.70 -59.63
CA LEU A 942 6.21 -17.57 -59.53
C LEU A 942 4.99 -16.74 -59.08
N PHE A 943 4.05 -16.63 -60.01
CA PHE A 943 2.59 -16.40 -59.93
C PHE A 943 1.91 -16.38 -58.54
N LEU A 944 0.95 -15.46 -58.30
CA LEU A 944 -0.47 -15.56 -58.71
C LEU A 944 -1.30 -14.32 -58.31
N ASP A 945 -2.18 -13.94 -59.23
CA ASP A 945 -3.47 -13.22 -59.18
C ASP A 945 -3.81 -12.08 -58.21
N ALA A 946 -4.12 -10.94 -58.86
CA ALA A 946 -5.36 -10.16 -58.80
C ALA A 946 -6.08 -9.97 -57.44
N THR A 947 -6.33 -8.71 -57.07
CA THR A 947 -7.64 -8.05 -57.30
C THR A 947 -7.59 -6.62 -56.75
N ILE A 948 -8.04 -5.67 -57.57
CA ILE A 948 -8.40 -4.31 -57.15
C ILE A 948 -9.66 -4.39 -56.27
N ARG A 949 -9.60 -3.84 -55.07
CA ARG A 949 -10.68 -3.03 -54.48
C ARG A 949 -10.09 -1.89 -53.67
#